data_AF-A0A9E3XQ35-F1
#
_entry.id   AF-A0A9E3XQ35-F1
#
_cell.length_a   1.000
_cell.length_b   1.000
_cell.length_c   1.000
_cell.angle_alpha   90.00
_cell.angle_beta   90.00
_cell.angle_gamma   90.00
#
_symmetry.space_group_name_H-M   'P 1'
#
loop_
_entity.id
_entity.type
_entity.pdbx_description
1 polymer ?
#
loop_
_entity_poly.entity_id
_entity_poly.type
_entity_poly.pdbx_seq_one_letter_code
_entity_poly.pdbx_strand_id
1 'polypeptide(L)'
;MAGKLHGTVDEPEEAMVLARTSARSEAGGWRAVRQALWWFAVSTLVNAIVIGVYEWISPTLTATETVLTGAAVVLVNLYVWPFVSRLSLTLTVWTFGLLGLVLNAVLLTVAINLTPGVGQAWFWDVVLLSVALVVLNGVLAGVFGLERETMSHLRSVRRSMRRKGLVTESDVPGVIFLEIDGLATPVLRRALADGYLPTLARWLRSGSHRLLEWECDLSSQTSASQAGLLLGSNEGIPAFRWYDRSRGKVVASGSPRDVAELEQRLSTGHGLLSDGGASRVNLVSGDADRVMFTLSKVGVAGRSGARDYAVYFAQPFAVLRTFVSAIQDIAIELWHSADQRRRNVWPRIHRHGTYPLLRAFTTVVQRDIAIAALMQDMVVGVPRAYATFVGYDEVAHHSGIERQDALAVLRRLDGQFARLERATKYAARPYEFVVLSDHGQVQGATFQQRYGQTLAEFVQQACGHAASVARSDGATAEERAHVASVFGDAAAGTGPSARVARAVHDRQVEQEQREHEVPDVVVLASGNLANIYVADSKHRLDRGELELQLPGLVDALALHPGVGFVMVRTGPGDDDAVVLGADGSVDVATGAVNGVDPLAVYGPNALRHLRRTNGFEHVGDLLVMGTYDPRLDEITAFEQLCGSHGGLGGGQTRPFAVFPSGWYEPAEKVVGAGEMHKVLKRWLHDAGQDVVLPPGMDALPADARTTAGRTRLTSTTRP
;
A
#
# COMPACT_ATOMS: atom_id res chain seq x y z
N MET A 1 -0.28 67.83 43.35
CA MET A 1 -1.44 68.57 42.80
C MET A 1 -1.43 68.44 41.29
N ALA A 2 -2.62 68.31 40.72
CA ALA A 2 -2.93 67.84 39.37
C ALA A 2 -2.16 68.52 38.21
N GLY A 3 -1.71 67.71 37.25
CA GLY A 3 -1.28 68.12 35.91
C GLY A 3 -1.98 67.26 34.86
N LYS A 4 -2.86 67.90 34.08
CA LYS A 4 -3.65 67.33 32.98
C LYS A 4 -2.74 66.86 31.84
N LEU A 5 -3.04 65.70 31.24
CA LEU A 5 -2.60 65.32 29.91
C LEU A 5 -3.84 65.06 29.04
N HIS A 6 -3.99 65.89 28.01
CA HIS A 6 -4.87 65.67 26.86
C HIS A 6 -4.37 64.48 26.05
N GLY A 7 -5.27 63.54 25.76
CA GLY A 7 -5.10 62.55 24.69
C GLY A 7 -6.37 62.56 23.84
N THR A 8 -6.32 63.24 22.71
CA THR A 8 -7.31 63.12 21.63
C THR A 8 -7.16 61.75 20.99
N VAL A 9 -8.21 60.94 21.04
CA VAL A 9 -8.30 59.65 20.36
C VAL A 9 -8.78 59.92 18.93
N ASP A 10 -7.96 59.58 17.95
CA ASP A 10 -8.33 59.54 16.53
C ASP A 10 -9.30 58.37 16.28
N GLU A 11 -10.60 58.61 16.39
CA GLU A 11 -11.66 57.61 16.15
C GLU A 11 -12.06 57.30 14.67
N PRO A 12 -11.56 57.92 13.58
CA PRO A 12 -12.04 57.56 12.23
C PRO A 12 -11.26 56.41 11.54
N GLU A 13 -10.04 56.05 11.96
CA GLU A 13 -9.25 55.00 11.30
C GLU A 13 -9.61 53.57 11.75
N GLU A 14 -9.89 53.33 13.04
CA GLU A 14 -10.28 52.00 13.53
C GLU A 14 -11.66 51.57 12.99
N ALA A 15 -12.60 52.49 12.85
CA ALA A 15 -13.92 52.23 12.25
C ALA A 15 -13.80 51.85 10.76
N MET A 16 -12.85 52.45 10.03
CA MET A 16 -12.61 52.17 8.61
C MET A 16 -11.86 50.84 8.39
N VAL A 17 -10.98 50.44 9.30
CA VAL A 17 -10.32 49.12 9.30
C VAL A 17 -11.32 48.02 9.64
N LEU A 18 -12.17 48.22 10.65
CA LEU A 18 -13.25 47.29 11.01
C LEU A 18 -14.27 47.12 9.87
N ALA A 19 -14.66 48.22 9.20
CA ALA A 19 -15.53 48.18 8.02
C ALA A 19 -14.88 47.52 6.79
N ARG A 20 -13.55 47.66 6.60
CA ARG A 20 -12.82 46.93 5.53
C ARG A 20 -12.66 45.44 5.85
N THR A 21 -12.55 45.05 7.12
CA THR A 21 -12.55 43.64 7.53
C THR A 21 -13.93 43.01 7.48
N SER A 22 -15.01 43.74 7.81
CA SER A 22 -16.38 43.25 7.64
C SER A 22 -16.78 43.18 6.16
N ALA A 23 -16.43 44.17 5.34
CA ALA A 23 -16.66 44.12 3.89
C ALA A 23 -15.85 43.01 3.19
N ARG A 24 -14.65 42.68 3.69
CA ARG A 24 -13.88 41.50 3.21
C ARG A 24 -14.45 40.16 3.70
N SER A 25 -15.07 40.11 4.88
CA SER A 25 -15.76 38.91 5.38
C SER A 25 -17.10 38.70 4.66
N GLU A 26 -17.84 39.78 4.37
CA GLU A 26 -19.05 39.80 3.56
C GLU A 26 -18.76 39.51 2.08
N ALA A 27 -17.70 40.07 1.49
CA ALA A 27 -17.29 39.74 0.12
C ALA A 27 -16.79 38.28 -0.01
N GLY A 28 -16.19 37.73 1.05
CA GLY A 28 -15.85 36.31 1.15
C GLY A 28 -17.10 35.43 1.26
N GLY A 29 -18.09 35.87 2.04
CA GLY A 29 -19.42 35.25 2.16
C GLY A 29 -20.20 35.28 0.85
N TRP A 30 -20.24 36.41 0.16
CA TRP A 30 -20.94 36.58 -1.11
C TRP A 30 -20.30 35.79 -2.24
N ARG A 31 -18.97 35.69 -2.27
CA ARG A 31 -18.26 34.79 -3.20
C ARG A 31 -18.59 33.32 -2.92
N ALA A 32 -18.67 32.92 -1.65
CA ALA A 32 -19.04 31.56 -1.26
C ALA A 32 -20.51 31.25 -1.59
N VAL A 33 -21.42 32.19 -1.33
CA VAL A 33 -22.85 32.08 -1.69
C VAL A 33 -23.01 32.02 -3.20
N ARG A 34 -22.33 32.89 -3.96
CA ARG A 34 -22.38 32.88 -5.43
C ARG A 34 -21.81 31.59 -6.02
N GLN A 35 -20.76 31.05 -5.41
CA GLN A 35 -20.18 29.77 -5.82
C GLN A 35 -21.11 28.60 -5.47
N ALA A 36 -21.77 28.62 -4.32
CA ALA A 36 -22.77 27.63 -3.93
C ALA A 36 -24.02 27.68 -4.84
N LEU A 37 -24.50 28.88 -5.17
CA LEU A 37 -25.62 29.09 -6.10
C LEU A 37 -25.27 28.63 -7.52
N TRP A 38 -24.06 28.94 -7.98
CA TRP A 38 -23.58 28.47 -9.29
C TRP A 38 -23.47 26.94 -9.32
N TRP A 39 -22.94 26.33 -8.25
CA TRP A 39 -22.86 24.88 -8.14
C TRP A 39 -24.26 24.25 -8.10
N PHE A 40 -25.17 24.80 -7.30
CA PHE A 40 -26.58 24.38 -7.26
C PHE A 40 -27.23 24.46 -8.64
N ALA A 41 -27.04 25.55 -9.38
CA ALA A 41 -27.59 25.73 -10.72
C ALA A 41 -27.01 24.72 -11.73
N VAL A 42 -25.70 24.51 -11.72
CA VAL A 42 -25.02 23.56 -12.61
C VAL A 42 -25.45 22.12 -12.29
N SER A 43 -25.44 21.72 -11.01
CA SER A 43 -25.88 20.39 -10.59
C SER A 43 -27.36 20.15 -10.89
N THR A 44 -28.22 21.17 -10.71
CA THR A 44 -29.64 21.09 -11.09
C THR A 44 -29.80 20.91 -12.59
N LEU A 45 -29.07 21.67 -13.40
CA LEU A 45 -29.11 21.56 -14.86
C LEU A 45 -28.63 20.18 -15.33
N VAL A 46 -27.54 19.66 -14.77
CA VAL A 46 -27.02 18.34 -15.13
C VAL A 46 -28.00 17.24 -14.73
N ASN A 47 -28.54 17.29 -13.51
CA ASN A 47 -29.56 16.31 -13.08
C ASN A 47 -30.80 16.39 -13.97
N ALA A 48 -31.26 17.60 -14.33
CA ALA A 48 -32.39 17.79 -15.23
C ALA A 48 -32.12 17.24 -16.65
N ILE A 49 -30.90 17.42 -17.19
CA ILE A 49 -30.51 16.83 -18.48
C ILE A 49 -30.57 15.30 -18.41
N VAL A 50 -30.07 14.69 -17.33
CA VAL A 50 -30.07 13.23 -17.21
C VAL A 50 -31.48 12.67 -17.02
N ILE A 51 -32.30 13.33 -16.19
CA ILE A 51 -33.71 12.96 -16.02
C ILE A 51 -34.46 13.11 -17.35
N GLY A 52 -34.18 14.17 -18.13
CA GLY A 52 -34.73 14.34 -19.48
C GLY A 52 -34.26 13.28 -20.48
N VAL A 53 -33.01 12.81 -20.39
CA VAL A 53 -32.51 11.67 -21.19
C VAL A 53 -33.23 10.36 -20.81
N TYR A 54 -33.58 10.19 -19.54
CA TYR A 54 -34.39 9.06 -19.07
C TYR A 54 -35.86 9.16 -19.50
N GLU A 55 -36.45 10.36 -19.48
CA GLU A 55 -37.79 10.62 -20.03
C GLU A 55 -37.88 10.35 -21.53
N TRP A 56 -36.81 10.60 -22.29
CA TRP A 56 -36.74 10.25 -23.70
C TRP A 56 -36.91 8.73 -23.94
N ILE A 57 -36.59 7.92 -22.92
CA ILE A 57 -36.72 6.46 -22.93
C ILE A 57 -38.07 6.01 -22.31
N SER A 58 -38.65 6.78 -21.38
CA SER A 58 -39.96 6.53 -20.75
C SER A 58 -40.73 7.84 -20.51
N PRO A 59 -41.59 8.28 -21.45
CA PRO A 59 -42.16 9.62 -21.43
C PRO A 59 -43.26 9.73 -20.37
N THR A 60 -42.94 10.39 -19.26
CA THR A 60 -43.87 10.53 -18.12
C THR A 60 -43.85 11.91 -17.44
N LEU A 61 -42.92 12.81 -17.75
CA LEU A 61 -42.80 14.12 -17.09
C LEU A 61 -42.82 15.28 -18.09
N THR A 62 -43.19 16.46 -17.59
CA THR A 62 -43.05 17.75 -18.29
C THR A 62 -41.69 18.39 -17.97
N ALA A 63 -41.20 19.29 -18.85
CA ALA A 63 -39.91 19.97 -18.65
C ALA A 63 -39.78 20.70 -17.30
N THR A 64 -40.89 21.20 -16.74
CA THR A 64 -40.93 21.83 -15.42
C THR A 64 -40.74 20.79 -14.30
N GLU A 65 -41.38 19.63 -14.41
CA GLU A 65 -41.24 18.52 -13.46
C GLU A 65 -39.83 17.92 -13.49
N THR A 66 -39.19 17.84 -14.66
CA THR A 66 -37.79 17.43 -14.82
C THR A 66 -36.84 18.31 -14.01
N VAL A 67 -37.01 19.64 -14.10
CA VAL A 67 -36.18 20.62 -13.39
C VAL A 67 -36.44 20.61 -11.89
N LEU A 68 -37.72 20.50 -11.48
CA LEU A 68 -38.10 20.41 -10.06
C LEU A 68 -37.56 19.14 -9.41
N THR A 69 -37.65 18.00 -10.09
CA THR A 69 -37.08 16.73 -9.63
C THR A 69 -35.55 16.85 -9.52
N GLY A 70 -34.88 17.44 -10.51
CA GLY A 70 -33.45 17.71 -10.47
C GLY A 70 -33.03 18.56 -9.27
N ALA A 71 -33.81 19.60 -8.93
CA ALA A 71 -33.59 20.44 -7.76
C ALA A 71 -33.84 19.69 -6.43
N ALA A 72 -34.91 18.89 -6.36
CA ALA A 72 -35.22 18.06 -5.20
C ALA A 72 -34.08 17.06 -4.89
N VAL A 73 -33.51 16.45 -5.93
CA VAL A 73 -32.34 15.55 -5.80
C VAL A 73 -31.13 16.29 -5.23
N VAL A 74 -30.85 17.51 -5.68
CA VAL A 74 -29.76 18.32 -5.12
C VAL A 74 -29.99 18.62 -3.64
N LEU A 75 -31.23 18.96 -3.25
CA LEU A 75 -31.57 19.23 -1.84
C LEU A 75 -31.46 17.98 -0.97
N VAL A 76 -31.97 16.83 -1.42
CA VAL A 76 -31.84 15.56 -0.70
C VAL A 76 -30.36 15.18 -0.53
N ASN A 77 -29.56 15.32 -1.59
CA ASN A 77 -28.11 15.09 -1.50
C ASN A 77 -27.38 16.12 -0.63
N LEU A 78 -27.88 17.34 -0.50
CA LEU A 78 -27.26 18.36 0.35
C LEU A 78 -27.57 18.14 1.83
N TYR A 79 -28.81 17.76 2.17
CA TYR A 79 -29.30 17.72 3.56
C TYR A 79 -29.41 16.31 4.14
N VAL A 80 -29.85 15.33 3.36
CA VAL A 80 -30.12 13.96 3.82
C VAL A 80 -28.88 13.09 3.68
N TRP A 81 -28.15 13.20 2.56
CA TRP A 81 -26.97 12.38 2.31
C TRP A 81 -25.87 12.52 3.38
N PRO A 82 -25.52 13.69 3.94
CA PRO A 82 -24.52 13.79 5.01
C PRO A 82 -24.90 13.04 6.29
N PHE A 83 -26.19 12.82 6.53
CA PHE A 83 -26.68 12.03 7.66
C PHE A 83 -26.66 10.53 7.32
N VAL A 84 -27.19 10.17 6.16
CA VAL A 84 -27.22 8.77 5.67
C VAL A 84 -25.81 8.22 5.52
N SER A 85 -24.91 8.96 4.86
CA SER A 85 -23.51 8.57 4.67
C SER A 85 -22.75 8.41 5.98
N ARG A 86 -23.11 9.13 7.05
CA ARG A 86 -22.50 8.92 8.37
C ARG A 86 -22.92 7.61 9.03
N LEU A 87 -24.15 7.18 8.78
CA LEU A 87 -24.71 5.96 9.36
C LEU A 87 -24.37 4.72 8.51
N SER A 88 -24.35 4.87 7.18
CA SER A 88 -24.03 3.80 6.23
C SER A 88 -22.54 3.66 5.95
N LEU A 89 -21.73 4.63 6.37
CA LEU A 89 -20.31 4.82 6.14
C LEU A 89 -19.51 3.51 6.11
N THR A 90 -19.58 2.74 7.19
CA THR A 90 -18.90 1.45 7.27
C THR A 90 -19.49 0.45 6.30
N LEU A 91 -20.82 0.32 6.22
CA LEU A 91 -21.52 -0.62 5.32
C LEU A 91 -21.29 -0.29 3.83
N THR A 92 -21.06 0.97 3.49
CA THR A 92 -20.65 1.40 2.14
C THR A 92 -19.26 0.87 1.81
N VAL A 93 -18.33 0.81 2.78
CA VAL A 93 -17.04 0.11 2.61
C VAL A 93 -17.24 -1.38 2.40
N TRP A 94 -18.08 -2.02 3.22
CA TRP A 94 -18.38 -3.46 3.14
C TRP A 94 -18.93 -3.90 1.78
N THR A 95 -19.68 -3.02 1.13
CA THR A 95 -20.32 -3.28 -0.16
C THR A 95 -19.50 -2.73 -1.33
N PHE A 96 -18.25 -2.34 -1.09
CA PHE A 96 -17.39 -1.65 -2.05
C PHE A 96 -17.97 -0.36 -2.62
N GLY A 97 -19.05 0.19 -2.06
CA GLY A 97 -19.80 1.33 -2.58
C GLY A 97 -21.20 0.99 -3.09
N LEU A 98 -21.56 -0.30 -3.26
CA LEU A 98 -22.89 -0.71 -3.71
C LEU A 98 -24.00 -0.24 -2.79
N LEU A 99 -23.82 -0.27 -1.47
CA LEU A 99 -24.82 0.26 -0.55
C LEU A 99 -24.99 1.77 -0.72
N GLY A 100 -23.92 2.50 -1.05
CA GLY A 100 -24.01 3.92 -1.38
C GLY A 100 -24.89 4.16 -2.60
N LEU A 101 -24.75 3.33 -3.63
CA LEU A 101 -25.62 3.35 -4.81
C LEU A 101 -27.07 2.97 -4.49
N VAL A 102 -27.29 1.91 -3.71
CA VAL A 102 -28.64 1.50 -3.30
C VAL A 102 -29.29 2.59 -2.46
N LEU A 103 -28.57 3.19 -1.51
CA LEU A 103 -29.07 4.31 -0.71
C LEU A 103 -29.34 5.54 -1.56
N ASN A 104 -28.49 5.84 -2.54
CA ASN A 104 -28.72 6.93 -3.48
C ASN A 104 -29.96 6.65 -4.36
N ALA A 105 -30.14 5.42 -4.84
CA ALA A 105 -31.32 5.01 -5.58
C ALA A 105 -32.59 5.10 -4.72
N VAL A 106 -32.54 4.67 -3.46
CA VAL A 106 -33.65 4.85 -2.51
C VAL A 106 -33.97 6.33 -2.29
N LEU A 107 -32.96 7.17 -2.08
CA LEU A 107 -33.14 8.61 -1.91
C LEU A 107 -33.70 9.27 -3.18
N LEU A 108 -33.27 8.82 -4.35
CA LEU A 108 -33.78 9.27 -5.64
C LEU A 108 -35.24 8.84 -5.83
N THR A 109 -35.60 7.61 -5.47
CA THR A 109 -36.98 7.11 -5.49
C THR A 109 -37.86 7.94 -4.57
N VAL A 110 -37.37 8.28 -3.37
CA VAL A 110 -38.10 9.15 -2.43
C VAL A 110 -38.26 10.55 -3.00
N ALA A 111 -37.21 11.14 -3.58
CA ALA A 111 -37.27 12.47 -4.19
C ALA A 111 -38.27 12.53 -5.36
N ILE A 112 -38.26 11.52 -6.22
CA ILE A 112 -39.19 11.37 -7.36
C ILE A 112 -40.63 11.24 -6.84
N ASN A 113 -40.89 10.34 -5.89
CA ASN A 113 -42.23 10.11 -5.35
C ASN A 113 -42.78 11.28 -4.52
N LEU A 114 -41.92 12.16 -3.98
CA LEU A 114 -42.31 13.38 -3.28
C LEU A 114 -42.57 14.56 -4.22
N THR A 115 -42.19 14.45 -5.51
CA THR A 115 -42.38 15.52 -6.49
C THR A 115 -43.81 15.47 -7.04
N PRO A 116 -44.65 16.50 -6.82
CA PRO A 116 -46.03 16.50 -7.31
C PRO A 116 -46.07 16.43 -8.84
N GLY A 117 -46.93 15.58 -9.40
CA GLY A 117 -47.11 15.39 -10.84
C GLY A 117 -46.32 14.22 -11.45
N VAL A 118 -45.37 13.66 -10.70
CA VAL A 118 -44.54 12.53 -11.13
C VAL A 118 -45.18 11.19 -10.71
N GLY A 119 -45.33 10.24 -11.64
CA GLY A 119 -45.84 8.90 -11.35
C GLY A 119 -44.91 8.08 -10.44
N GLN A 120 -45.39 6.93 -9.94
CA GLN A 120 -44.54 6.03 -9.15
C GLN A 120 -43.41 5.44 -9.99
N ALA A 121 -42.17 5.67 -9.58
CA ALA A 121 -41.01 5.07 -10.24
C ALA A 121 -40.74 3.66 -9.69
N TRP A 122 -40.57 2.68 -10.60
CA TRP A 122 -40.15 1.34 -10.21
C TRP A 122 -38.70 1.36 -9.72
N PHE A 123 -38.41 0.63 -8.64
CA PHE A 123 -37.10 0.69 -7.96
C PHE A 123 -35.91 0.46 -8.92
N TRP A 124 -36.02 -0.52 -9.83
CA TRP A 124 -34.93 -0.84 -10.75
C TRP A 124 -34.69 0.22 -11.82
N ASP A 125 -35.73 0.95 -12.23
CA ASP A 125 -35.57 2.05 -13.18
C ASP A 125 -34.83 3.22 -12.54
N VAL A 126 -35.10 3.47 -11.25
CA VAL A 126 -34.39 4.48 -10.46
C VAL A 126 -32.94 4.07 -10.20
N VAL A 127 -32.67 2.77 -10.00
CA VAL A 127 -31.29 2.25 -9.91
C VAL A 127 -30.54 2.49 -11.23
N LEU A 128 -31.16 2.16 -12.37
CA LEU A 128 -30.55 2.39 -13.69
C LEU A 128 -30.31 3.88 -13.95
N LEU A 129 -31.29 4.73 -13.64
CA LEU A 129 -31.17 6.19 -13.70
C LEU A 129 -30.05 6.70 -12.78
N SER A 130 -29.93 6.16 -11.57
CA SER A 130 -28.86 6.50 -10.63
C SER A 130 -27.49 6.15 -11.21
N VAL A 131 -27.35 4.97 -11.81
CA VAL A 131 -26.10 4.56 -12.48
C VAL A 131 -25.80 5.46 -13.67
N ALA A 132 -26.78 5.80 -14.50
CA ALA A 132 -26.62 6.70 -15.64
C ALA A 132 -26.23 8.13 -15.21
N LEU A 133 -26.90 8.68 -14.18
CA LEU A 133 -26.55 9.94 -13.52
C LEU A 133 -25.11 9.94 -13.05
N VAL A 134 -24.70 8.86 -12.40
CA VAL A 134 -23.34 8.69 -11.87
C VAL A 134 -22.31 8.67 -13.01
N VAL A 135 -22.56 7.89 -14.07
CA VAL A 135 -21.65 7.79 -15.22
C VAL A 135 -21.56 9.15 -15.93
N LEU A 136 -22.69 9.80 -16.21
CA LEU A 136 -22.68 11.08 -16.91
C LEU A 136 -22.05 12.18 -16.05
N ASN A 137 -22.36 12.26 -14.75
CA ASN A 137 -21.68 13.20 -13.84
C ASN A 137 -20.17 12.93 -13.78
N GLY A 138 -19.75 11.67 -13.81
CA GLY A 138 -18.33 11.29 -13.87
C GLY A 138 -17.65 11.77 -15.14
N VAL A 139 -18.29 11.57 -16.30
CA VAL A 139 -17.80 12.06 -17.61
C VAL A 139 -17.75 13.59 -17.62
N LEU A 140 -18.80 14.27 -17.17
CA LEU A 140 -18.86 15.73 -17.12
C LEU A 140 -17.81 16.29 -16.16
N ALA A 141 -17.61 15.70 -14.98
CA ALA A 141 -16.57 16.13 -14.05
C ALA A 141 -15.15 15.94 -14.62
N GLY A 142 -14.93 14.86 -15.38
CA GLY A 142 -13.69 14.61 -16.09
C GLY A 142 -13.45 15.60 -17.24
N VAL A 143 -14.47 15.87 -18.06
CA VAL A 143 -14.40 16.78 -19.21
C VAL A 143 -14.28 18.24 -18.78
N PHE A 144 -15.02 18.67 -17.74
CA PHE A 144 -14.98 20.04 -17.23
C PHE A 144 -13.86 20.29 -16.21
N GLY A 145 -13.02 19.29 -15.93
CA GLY A 145 -11.85 19.46 -15.07
C GLY A 145 -12.22 19.97 -13.67
N LEU A 146 -13.24 19.38 -13.04
CA LEU A 146 -13.67 19.73 -11.68
C LEU A 146 -12.67 19.29 -10.58
N GLU A 147 -11.38 19.10 -10.91
CA GLU A 147 -10.28 18.96 -9.94
C GLU A 147 -10.19 20.14 -8.94
N ARG A 148 -10.84 21.27 -9.23
CA ARG A 148 -10.97 22.41 -8.31
C ARG A 148 -11.71 22.07 -7.01
N GLU A 149 -12.54 21.01 -6.97
CA GLU A 149 -13.30 20.61 -5.78
C GLU A 149 -12.42 20.00 -4.67
N THR A 150 -11.37 19.24 -5.01
CA THR A 150 -10.46 18.70 -3.98
C THR A 150 -9.76 19.84 -3.22
N MET A 151 -9.44 20.91 -3.93
CA MET A 151 -8.66 22.02 -3.39
C MET A 151 -9.50 23.04 -2.59
N SER A 152 -10.77 23.20 -2.92
CA SER A 152 -11.73 23.94 -2.08
C SER A 152 -12.10 23.12 -0.84
N HIS A 153 -12.20 21.81 -0.96
CA HIS A 153 -12.47 20.91 0.16
C HIS A 153 -11.33 20.88 1.17
N LEU A 154 -10.06 20.69 0.76
CA LEU A 154 -8.91 20.72 1.67
C LEU A 154 -8.83 22.04 2.45
N ARG A 155 -9.18 23.17 1.83
CA ARG A 155 -9.30 24.46 2.52
C ARG A 155 -10.43 24.47 3.56
N SER A 156 -11.57 23.90 3.26
CA SER A 156 -12.70 23.78 4.20
C SER A 156 -12.34 22.86 5.38
N VAL A 157 -11.71 21.71 5.10
CA VAL A 157 -11.22 20.76 6.10
C VAL A 157 -10.20 21.42 7.00
N ARG A 158 -9.18 22.10 6.45
CA ARG A 158 -8.20 22.85 7.27
C ARG A 158 -8.87 23.87 8.18
N ARG A 159 -9.83 24.65 7.66
CA ARG A 159 -10.58 25.63 8.48
C ARG A 159 -11.41 24.96 9.58
N SER A 160 -11.99 23.80 9.31
CA SER A 160 -12.75 23.03 10.30
C SER A 160 -11.83 22.45 11.37
N MET A 161 -10.73 21.80 10.98
CA MET A 161 -9.75 21.20 11.88
C MET A 161 -9.03 22.25 12.72
N ARG A 162 -8.68 23.41 12.13
CA ARG A 162 -8.09 24.54 12.86
C ARG A 162 -9.04 25.07 13.94
N ARG A 163 -10.35 25.20 13.62
CA ARG A 163 -11.37 25.58 14.62
C ARG A 163 -11.51 24.58 15.76
N LYS A 164 -11.20 23.30 15.52
CA LYS A 164 -11.20 22.24 16.52
C LYS A 164 -9.88 22.09 17.28
N GLY A 165 -8.88 22.94 17.01
CA GLY A 165 -7.55 22.85 17.63
C GLY A 165 -6.75 21.60 17.25
N LEU A 166 -7.07 20.96 16.12
CA LEU A 166 -6.45 19.70 15.68
C LEU A 166 -5.26 19.91 14.71
N VAL A 167 -4.92 21.16 14.39
CA VAL A 167 -3.86 21.51 13.44
C VAL A 167 -2.63 21.95 14.21
N THR A 168 -1.50 21.29 13.95
CA THR A 168 -0.19 21.65 14.49
C THR A 168 0.62 22.33 13.39
N GLU A 169 0.78 23.65 13.48
CA GLU A 169 1.62 24.40 12.54
C GLU A 169 3.09 24.32 12.96
N SER A 170 3.99 24.17 11.99
CA SER A 170 5.43 24.06 12.21
C SER A 170 6.18 24.44 10.95
N ASP A 171 7.35 25.07 11.08
CA ASP A 171 8.24 25.35 9.97
C ASP A 171 9.20 24.18 9.68
N VAL A 172 9.27 23.18 10.55
CA VAL A 172 10.07 21.96 10.33
C VAL A 172 9.39 21.09 9.28
N PRO A 173 10.04 20.81 8.14
CA PRO A 173 9.50 19.96 7.08
C PRO A 173 9.07 18.59 7.59
N GLY A 174 7.82 18.21 7.31
CA GLY A 174 7.38 16.84 7.49
C GLY A 174 7.86 15.93 6.36
N VAL A 175 7.97 14.64 6.61
CA VAL A 175 8.43 13.65 5.61
C VAL A 175 7.35 12.62 5.33
N ILE A 176 6.98 12.41 4.07
CA ILE A 176 6.06 11.35 3.65
C ILE A 176 6.82 10.32 2.84
N PHE A 177 6.91 9.11 3.39
CA PHE A 177 7.43 7.93 2.73
C PHE A 177 6.29 7.23 1.98
N LEU A 178 6.51 6.99 0.69
CA LEU A 178 5.55 6.39 -0.23
C LEU A 178 6.21 5.12 -0.80
N GLU A 179 5.81 3.97 -0.30
CA GLU A 179 6.35 2.68 -0.76
C GLU A 179 5.52 2.16 -1.94
N ILE A 180 6.19 1.92 -3.07
CA ILE A 180 5.66 1.13 -4.18
C ILE A 180 6.14 -0.30 -3.96
N ASP A 181 5.23 -1.14 -3.48
CA ASP A 181 5.51 -2.55 -3.18
C ASP A 181 5.96 -3.30 -4.44
N GLY A 182 6.98 -4.15 -4.33
CA GLY A 182 7.46 -5.05 -5.39
C GLY A 182 8.14 -4.42 -6.62
N LEU A 183 8.36 -3.10 -6.66
CA LEU A 183 8.92 -2.41 -7.83
C LEU A 183 10.46 -2.39 -7.86
N ALA A 184 11.05 -3.25 -8.68
CA ALA A 184 12.49 -3.30 -8.89
C ALA A 184 13.05 -2.04 -9.61
N THR A 185 14.27 -1.62 -9.25
CA THR A 185 14.97 -0.49 -9.90
C THR A 185 15.07 -0.61 -11.43
N PRO A 186 15.38 -1.79 -12.02
CA PRO A 186 15.40 -1.93 -13.47
C PRO A 186 14.05 -1.63 -14.14
N VAL A 187 12.95 -2.08 -13.53
CA VAL A 187 11.58 -1.83 -14.02
C VAL A 187 11.23 -0.35 -13.86
N LEU A 188 11.57 0.27 -12.73
CA LEU A 188 11.39 1.71 -12.51
C LEU A 188 12.07 2.52 -13.63
N ARG A 189 13.33 2.21 -13.96
CA ARG A 189 14.10 2.95 -14.97
C ARG A 189 13.44 2.86 -16.36
N ARG A 190 12.93 1.68 -16.74
CA ARG A 190 12.17 1.50 -17.98
C ARG A 190 10.84 2.25 -17.95
N ALA A 191 10.08 2.13 -16.87
CA ALA A 191 8.82 2.86 -16.69
C ALA A 191 8.99 4.40 -16.75
N LEU A 192 10.11 4.93 -16.23
CA LEU A 192 10.49 6.34 -16.35
C LEU A 192 10.81 6.73 -17.81
N ALA A 193 11.57 5.89 -18.51
CA ALA A 193 11.94 6.12 -19.92
C ALA A 193 10.70 6.11 -20.83
N ASP A 194 9.78 5.18 -20.60
CA ASP A 194 8.54 5.00 -21.37
C ASP A 194 7.42 5.99 -21.00
N GLY A 195 7.66 6.84 -19.99
CA GLY A 195 6.72 7.91 -19.62
C GLY A 195 5.51 7.44 -18.80
N TYR A 196 5.61 6.31 -18.11
CA TYR A 196 4.60 5.85 -17.15
C TYR A 196 4.62 6.65 -15.84
N LEU A 197 5.77 7.21 -15.46
CA LEU A 197 5.98 7.90 -14.17
C LEU A 197 6.34 9.39 -14.35
N PRO A 198 5.44 10.23 -14.90
CA PRO A 198 5.75 11.62 -15.25
C PRO A 198 6.14 12.50 -14.06
N THR A 199 5.59 12.25 -12.87
CA THR A 199 5.87 13.03 -11.65
C THR A 199 7.27 12.74 -11.14
N LEU A 200 7.60 11.46 -10.94
CA LEU A 200 8.96 11.04 -10.55
C LEU A 200 9.99 11.45 -11.61
N ALA A 201 9.67 11.28 -12.90
CA ALA A 201 10.55 11.71 -13.99
C ALA A 201 10.85 13.22 -13.93
N ARG A 202 9.84 14.05 -13.62
CA ARG A 202 10.04 15.50 -13.43
C ARG A 202 10.91 15.79 -12.21
N TRP A 203 10.69 15.11 -11.08
CA TRP A 203 11.52 15.29 -9.88
C TRP A 203 13.00 14.99 -10.15
N LEU A 204 13.27 13.87 -10.82
CA LEU A 204 14.63 13.47 -11.19
C LEU A 204 15.26 14.41 -12.22
N ARG A 205 14.53 14.75 -13.31
CA ARG A 205 15.06 15.61 -14.38
C ARG A 205 15.29 17.06 -13.96
N SER A 206 14.49 17.56 -13.01
CA SER A 206 14.69 18.90 -12.45
C SER A 206 15.81 18.98 -11.41
N GLY A 207 16.34 17.82 -10.97
CA GLY A 207 17.34 17.74 -9.93
C GLY A 207 16.80 17.98 -8.51
N SER A 208 15.48 17.99 -8.32
CA SER A 208 14.89 18.11 -6.97
C SER A 208 15.07 16.83 -6.16
N HIS A 209 15.09 15.68 -6.82
CA HIS A 209 15.31 14.37 -6.19
C HIS A 209 16.42 13.59 -6.89
N ARG A 210 16.99 12.61 -6.18
CA ARG A 210 17.97 11.63 -6.66
C ARG A 210 17.41 10.22 -6.53
N LEU A 211 17.92 9.30 -7.35
CA LEU A 211 17.56 7.88 -7.32
C LEU A 211 18.73 7.07 -6.73
N LEU A 212 18.49 6.45 -5.58
CA LEU A 212 19.38 5.48 -4.93
C LEU A 212 18.86 4.07 -5.19
N GLU A 213 19.73 3.18 -5.67
CA GLU A 213 19.47 1.74 -5.69
C GLU A 213 20.09 1.12 -4.44
N TRP A 214 19.35 0.22 -3.77
CA TRP A 214 19.83 -0.52 -2.60
C TRP A 214 19.53 -2.01 -2.77
N GLU A 215 20.00 -2.84 -1.83
CA GLU A 215 19.79 -4.28 -1.83
C GLU A 215 19.04 -4.73 -0.59
N CYS A 216 17.89 -5.38 -0.74
CA CYS A 216 17.15 -5.92 0.40
C CYS A 216 17.76 -7.23 0.90
N ASP A 217 17.39 -7.64 2.12
CA ASP A 217 17.82 -8.90 2.71
C ASP A 217 17.16 -10.12 2.04
N LEU A 218 17.65 -11.31 2.36
CA LEU A 218 16.87 -12.56 2.26
C LEU A 218 16.06 -12.74 3.57
N SER A 219 14.74 -12.88 3.54
CA SER A 219 13.85 -12.97 2.36
C SER A 219 13.51 -11.61 1.73
N SER A 220 13.40 -11.57 0.40
CA SER A 220 13.04 -10.37 -0.37
C SER A 220 11.52 -10.18 -0.42
N GLN A 221 10.91 -9.95 0.74
CA GLN A 221 9.45 -9.88 0.91
C GLN A 221 9.04 -8.70 1.78
N THR A 222 7.78 -8.29 1.66
CA THR A 222 7.21 -7.13 2.35
C THR A 222 7.38 -7.21 3.86
N SER A 223 7.17 -8.37 4.48
CA SER A 223 7.27 -8.50 5.94
C SER A 223 8.69 -8.29 6.47
N ALA A 224 9.68 -8.95 5.87
CA ALA A 224 11.08 -8.78 6.22
C ALA A 224 11.58 -7.37 5.88
N SER A 225 11.16 -6.82 4.75
CA SER A 225 11.60 -5.49 4.33
C SER A 225 10.98 -4.39 5.19
N GLN A 226 9.67 -4.41 5.44
CA GLN A 226 9.01 -3.42 6.30
C GLN A 226 9.45 -3.51 7.76
N ALA A 227 9.66 -4.71 8.31
CA ALA A 227 10.21 -4.84 9.66
C ALA A 227 11.58 -4.14 9.76
N GLY A 228 12.47 -4.40 8.78
CA GLY A 228 13.75 -3.73 8.70
C GLY A 228 13.63 -2.21 8.53
N LEU A 229 12.85 -1.74 7.55
CA LEU A 229 12.69 -0.32 7.21
C LEU A 229 12.01 0.49 8.31
N LEU A 230 11.01 -0.08 9.00
CA LEU A 230 10.18 0.65 9.98
C LEU A 230 10.62 0.44 11.43
N LEU A 231 11.08 -0.76 11.81
CA LEU A 231 11.48 -1.09 13.18
C LEU A 231 13.01 -1.13 13.36
N GLY A 232 13.77 -1.19 12.26
CA GLY A 232 15.24 -1.21 12.26
C GLY A 232 15.86 -2.61 12.27
N SER A 233 15.05 -3.66 12.41
CA SER A 233 15.50 -5.06 12.34
C SER A 233 14.43 -5.96 11.74
N ASN A 234 14.86 -6.96 10.99
CA ASN A 234 14.07 -8.07 10.47
C ASN A 234 14.65 -9.44 10.86
N GLU A 235 15.41 -9.46 11.97
CA GLU A 235 16.00 -10.67 12.52
C GLU A 235 14.93 -11.71 12.89
N GLY A 236 15.19 -12.97 12.55
CA GLY A 236 14.25 -14.07 12.83
C GLY A 236 13.07 -14.18 11.85
N ILE A 237 13.07 -13.43 10.74
CA ILE A 237 12.07 -13.55 9.67
C ILE A 237 12.71 -14.26 8.46
N PRO A 238 12.64 -15.60 8.36
CA PRO A 238 13.30 -16.34 7.29
C PRO A 238 12.55 -16.29 5.95
N ALA A 239 11.23 -16.06 5.97
CA ALA A 239 10.33 -16.03 4.82
C ALA A 239 8.97 -15.45 5.23
N PHE A 240 8.05 -15.33 4.28
CA PHE A 240 6.68 -14.85 4.51
C PHE A 240 5.89 -15.81 5.41
N ARG A 241 6.18 -17.13 5.29
CA ARG A 241 5.68 -18.18 6.19
C ARG A 241 6.83 -19.03 6.71
N TRP A 242 6.74 -19.43 7.97
CA TRP A 242 7.67 -20.37 8.59
C TRP A 242 6.96 -21.23 9.63
N TYR A 243 7.58 -22.36 9.99
CA TYR A 243 7.07 -23.21 11.05
C TYR A 243 7.76 -22.87 12.37
N ASP A 244 6.98 -22.46 13.37
CA ASP A 244 7.46 -22.28 14.74
C ASP A 244 7.36 -23.61 15.48
N ARG A 245 8.49 -24.32 15.56
CA ARG A 245 8.63 -25.61 16.26
C ARG A 245 8.26 -25.53 17.74
N SER A 246 8.54 -24.41 18.40
CA SER A 246 8.28 -24.25 19.83
C SER A 246 6.79 -24.25 20.14
N ARG A 247 5.98 -23.78 19.17
CA ARG A 247 4.52 -23.68 19.29
C ARG A 247 3.77 -24.74 18.48
N GLY A 248 4.47 -25.48 17.62
CA GLY A 248 3.86 -26.42 16.69
C GLY A 248 2.94 -25.77 15.67
N LYS A 249 3.22 -24.50 15.27
CA LYS A 249 2.30 -23.67 14.47
C LYS A 249 3.03 -23.08 13.25
N VAL A 250 2.36 -23.03 12.10
CA VAL A 250 2.78 -22.19 10.97
C VAL A 250 2.49 -20.71 11.29
N VAL A 251 3.53 -19.90 11.28
CA VAL A 251 3.44 -18.44 11.36
C VAL A 251 3.36 -17.88 9.95
N ALA A 252 2.41 -16.97 9.71
CA ALA A 252 2.24 -16.32 8.42
C ALA A 252 2.23 -14.81 8.57
N SER A 253 3.05 -14.12 7.78
CA SER A 253 3.15 -12.65 7.79
C SER A 253 1.91 -11.93 7.23
N GLY A 254 0.84 -12.68 6.92
CA GLY A 254 -0.48 -12.15 6.60
C GLY A 254 -1.49 -12.22 7.75
N SER A 255 -1.16 -12.87 8.87
CA SER A 255 -2.06 -12.96 10.02
C SER A 255 -1.89 -11.73 10.94
N PRO A 256 -2.97 -10.98 11.24
CA PRO A 256 -2.90 -9.83 12.16
C PRO A 256 -2.26 -10.16 13.51
N ARG A 257 -2.57 -11.33 14.07
CA ARG A 257 -2.06 -11.77 15.37
C ARG A 257 -0.54 -12.04 15.32
N ASP A 258 -0.09 -12.74 14.28
CA ASP A 258 1.31 -13.11 14.15
C ASP A 258 2.18 -11.87 13.87
N VAL A 259 1.68 -10.94 13.05
CA VAL A 259 2.39 -9.68 12.76
C VAL A 259 2.40 -8.74 13.97
N ALA A 260 1.36 -8.74 14.81
CA ALA A 260 1.35 -8.01 16.08
C ALA A 260 2.42 -8.54 17.06
N GLU A 261 2.57 -9.86 17.16
CA GLU A 261 3.60 -10.50 17.98
C GLU A 261 5.00 -10.23 17.44
N LEU A 262 5.17 -10.29 16.12
CA LEU A 262 6.43 -9.97 15.44
C LEU A 262 6.86 -8.52 15.72
N GLU A 263 5.94 -7.56 15.61
CA GLU A 263 6.25 -6.18 15.97
C GLU A 263 6.58 -6.03 17.45
N GLN A 264 5.89 -6.73 18.35
CA GLN A 264 6.21 -6.70 19.77
C GLN A 264 7.63 -7.20 20.07
N ARG A 265 8.11 -8.21 19.32
CA ARG A 265 9.48 -8.73 19.45
C ARG A 265 10.55 -7.76 18.92
N LEU A 266 10.26 -7.08 17.82
CA LEU A 266 11.25 -6.28 17.09
C LEU A 266 11.24 -4.78 17.44
N SER A 267 10.12 -4.25 17.94
CA SER A 267 10.00 -2.84 18.29
C SER A 267 10.94 -2.46 19.43
N THR A 268 11.63 -1.34 19.25
CA THR A 268 12.45 -0.69 20.28
C THR A 268 11.76 0.52 20.90
N GLY A 269 10.55 0.86 20.45
CA GLY A 269 9.86 2.12 20.74
C GLY A 269 10.41 3.33 19.99
N HIS A 270 11.49 3.17 19.22
CA HIS A 270 12.18 4.24 18.49
C HIS A 270 12.17 4.02 16.96
N GLY A 271 11.18 3.27 16.46
CA GLY A 271 10.96 3.02 15.04
C GLY A 271 10.83 4.29 14.20
N LEU A 272 10.76 4.13 12.88
CA LEU A 272 10.82 5.24 11.92
C LEU A 272 9.73 6.29 12.16
N LEU A 273 8.56 5.86 12.65
CA LEU A 273 7.35 6.67 12.83
C LEU A 273 7.04 6.98 14.29
N SER A 274 7.96 6.69 15.21
CA SER A 274 7.91 7.16 16.60
C SER A 274 7.75 8.69 16.68
N ASP A 275 7.24 9.16 17.83
CA ASP A 275 7.10 10.57 18.18
C ASP A 275 6.11 11.34 17.28
N GLY A 276 4.86 10.90 17.24
CA GLY A 276 3.77 11.60 16.55
C GLY A 276 3.57 11.23 15.08
N GLY A 277 4.25 10.21 14.57
CA GLY A 277 4.13 9.76 13.18
C GLY A 277 2.85 8.99 12.86
N ALA A 278 2.66 8.69 11.55
CA ALA A 278 1.50 7.98 11.04
C ALA A 278 1.86 6.78 10.14
N SER A 279 1.29 5.62 10.43
CA SER A 279 1.40 4.40 9.62
C SER A 279 0.09 4.14 8.87
N ARG A 280 0.17 4.05 7.54
CA ARG A 280 -1.00 3.91 6.66
C ARG A 280 -0.81 2.68 5.77
N VAL A 281 -1.62 1.64 5.98
CA VAL A 281 -1.70 0.46 5.11
C VAL A 281 -0.43 -0.42 5.12
N ASN A 282 0.31 -0.40 6.23
CA ASN A 282 1.56 -1.15 6.40
C ASN A 282 1.31 -2.47 7.16
N LEU A 283 2.27 -3.38 7.16
CA LEU A 283 2.23 -4.58 8.00
C LEU A 283 2.51 -4.22 9.47
N VAL A 284 3.57 -3.45 9.71
CA VAL A 284 3.99 -2.99 11.04
C VAL A 284 3.84 -1.48 11.19
N SER A 285 3.71 -0.99 12.43
CA SER A 285 3.41 0.40 12.71
C SER A 285 4.60 1.34 12.65
N GLY A 286 5.84 0.82 12.71
CA GLY A 286 7.03 1.66 12.85
C GLY A 286 7.02 2.51 14.12
N ASP A 287 6.31 2.06 15.16
CA ASP A 287 6.03 2.79 16.41
C ASP A 287 5.18 4.06 16.25
N ALA A 288 4.34 4.12 15.21
CA ALA A 288 3.44 5.25 14.96
C ALA A 288 2.34 5.40 16.02
N ASP A 289 2.07 6.65 16.40
CA ASP A 289 0.92 7.01 17.25
C ASP A 289 -0.41 6.91 16.50
N ARG A 290 -0.38 7.16 15.19
CA ARG A 290 -1.56 7.16 14.32
C ARG A 290 -1.45 5.99 13.36
N VAL A 291 -2.42 5.07 13.43
CA VAL A 291 -2.41 3.87 12.58
C VAL A 291 -3.73 3.73 11.83
N MET A 292 -3.65 3.36 10.56
CA MET A 292 -4.80 3.05 9.71
C MET A 292 -4.44 1.90 8.80
N PHE A 293 -5.25 0.85 8.77
CA PHE A 293 -5.02 -0.38 8.00
C PHE A 293 -3.63 -0.99 8.25
N THR A 294 -3.10 -0.79 9.46
CA THR A 294 -1.79 -1.34 9.87
C THR A 294 -2.00 -2.70 10.49
N LEU A 295 -1.52 -3.76 9.84
CA LEU A 295 -1.89 -5.15 10.15
C LEU A 295 -1.60 -5.54 11.61
N SER A 296 -0.44 -5.15 12.15
CA SER A 296 -0.03 -5.41 13.53
C SER A 296 -0.89 -4.73 14.61
N LYS A 297 -1.69 -3.72 14.25
CA LYS A 297 -2.53 -2.94 15.18
C LYS A 297 -4.01 -3.19 15.00
N VAL A 298 -4.38 -4.10 14.11
CA VAL A 298 -5.76 -4.52 13.90
C VAL A 298 -6.34 -5.07 15.20
N GLY A 299 -7.51 -4.57 15.60
CA GLY A 299 -8.20 -4.99 16.83
C GLY A 299 -7.69 -4.36 18.13
N VAL A 300 -6.63 -3.53 18.09
CA VAL A 300 -6.14 -2.80 19.27
C VAL A 300 -7.01 -1.56 19.52
N ALA A 301 -7.82 -1.60 20.59
CA ALA A 301 -8.72 -0.51 20.96
C ALA A 301 -7.98 0.83 21.17
N GLY A 302 -8.52 1.91 20.60
CA GLY A 302 -8.05 3.29 20.84
C GLY A 302 -6.95 3.81 19.92
N ARG A 303 -6.42 3.00 18.98
CA ARG A 303 -5.35 3.40 18.05
C ARG A 303 -5.80 3.59 16.59
N SER A 304 -6.83 2.88 16.13
CA SER A 304 -7.50 3.16 14.86
C SER A 304 -8.77 3.96 15.10
N GLY A 305 -8.73 5.25 14.74
CA GLY A 305 -9.86 6.15 14.94
C GLY A 305 -10.81 6.14 13.75
N ALA A 306 -12.11 5.91 13.97
CA ALA A 306 -13.16 6.20 12.98
C ALA A 306 -13.11 7.66 12.43
N ARG A 307 -12.39 8.56 13.13
CA ARG A 307 -12.08 9.94 12.73
C ARG A 307 -11.10 10.04 11.55
N ASP A 308 -10.23 9.04 11.33
CA ASP A 308 -9.22 9.04 10.26
C ASP A 308 -9.86 8.81 8.88
N TYR A 309 -11.03 8.16 8.85
CA TYR A 309 -11.81 7.93 7.62
C TYR A 309 -12.87 9.01 7.35
N ALA A 310 -13.26 9.76 8.39
CA ALA A 310 -14.43 10.63 8.35
C ALA A 310 -14.34 11.72 7.27
N VAL A 311 -13.13 12.18 6.91
CA VAL A 311 -12.92 13.20 5.87
C VAL A 311 -13.08 12.60 4.47
N TYR A 312 -12.62 11.36 4.24
CA TYR A 312 -12.77 10.69 2.94
C TYR A 312 -14.24 10.42 2.63
N PHE A 313 -14.97 9.82 3.57
CA PHE A 313 -16.38 9.50 3.38
C PHE A 313 -17.34 10.68 3.52
N ALA A 314 -16.87 11.80 4.08
CA ALA A 314 -17.60 13.06 4.01
C ALA A 314 -17.65 13.64 2.58
N GLN A 315 -16.94 13.05 1.61
CA GLN A 315 -16.96 13.44 0.20
C GLN A 315 -17.71 12.42 -0.66
N PRO A 316 -19.01 12.64 -0.95
CA PRO A 316 -19.83 11.70 -1.72
C PRO A 316 -19.25 11.43 -3.11
N PHE A 317 -18.73 12.48 -3.75
CA PHE A 317 -18.11 12.39 -5.07
C PHE A 317 -16.79 11.60 -5.06
N ALA A 318 -16.02 11.66 -3.97
CA ALA A 318 -14.78 10.89 -3.86
C ALA A 318 -15.08 9.39 -3.76
N VAL A 319 -16.04 9.01 -2.91
CA VAL A 319 -16.51 7.62 -2.77
C VAL A 319 -17.05 7.10 -4.09
N LEU A 320 -17.87 7.90 -4.77
CA LEU A 320 -18.45 7.54 -6.06
C LEU A 320 -17.39 7.34 -7.15
N ARG A 321 -16.42 8.26 -7.25
CA ARG A 321 -15.32 8.14 -8.20
C ARG A 321 -14.52 6.86 -7.96
N THR A 322 -14.25 6.53 -6.70
CA THR A 322 -13.55 5.29 -6.33
C THR A 322 -14.36 4.07 -6.73
N PHE A 323 -15.68 4.07 -6.50
CA PHE A 323 -16.58 2.99 -6.94
C PHE A 323 -16.54 2.77 -8.45
N VAL A 324 -16.73 3.83 -9.24
CA VAL A 324 -16.69 3.76 -10.70
C VAL A 324 -15.31 3.32 -11.19
N SER A 325 -14.24 3.82 -10.57
CA SER A 325 -12.87 3.43 -10.89
C SER A 325 -12.61 1.95 -10.57
N ALA A 326 -13.22 1.41 -9.52
CA ALA A 326 -13.11 -0.01 -9.16
C ALA A 326 -13.82 -0.90 -10.18
N ILE A 327 -15.04 -0.54 -10.61
CA ILE A 327 -15.74 -1.23 -11.71
C ILE A 327 -14.90 -1.18 -13.00
N GLN A 328 -14.36 0.00 -13.31
CA GLN A 328 -13.51 0.17 -14.48
C GLN A 328 -12.28 -0.74 -14.38
N ASP A 329 -11.66 -0.88 -13.21
CA ASP A 329 -10.51 -1.75 -13.03
C ASP A 329 -10.86 -3.23 -13.19
N ILE A 330 -12.02 -3.67 -12.67
CA ILE A 330 -12.55 -5.02 -12.89
C ILE A 330 -12.73 -5.29 -14.40
N ALA A 331 -13.35 -4.35 -15.13
CA ALA A 331 -13.53 -4.50 -16.57
C ALA A 331 -12.19 -4.57 -17.33
N ILE A 332 -11.22 -3.76 -16.92
CA ILE A 332 -9.85 -3.75 -17.45
C ILE A 332 -9.15 -5.08 -17.18
N GLU A 333 -9.26 -5.63 -15.98
CA GLU A 333 -8.73 -6.95 -15.62
C GLU A 333 -9.29 -8.05 -16.52
N LEU A 334 -10.61 -8.12 -16.66
CA LEU A 334 -11.27 -9.12 -17.51
C LEU A 334 -10.83 -9.00 -18.97
N TRP A 335 -10.67 -7.78 -19.47
CA TRP A 335 -10.19 -7.52 -20.82
C TRP A 335 -8.72 -7.93 -21.00
N HIS A 336 -7.81 -7.51 -20.12
CA HIS A 336 -6.40 -7.86 -20.22
C HIS A 336 -6.14 -9.36 -20.02
N SER A 337 -6.88 -10.02 -19.13
CA SER A 337 -6.83 -11.47 -18.95
C SER A 337 -7.29 -12.22 -20.21
N ALA A 338 -8.34 -11.74 -20.89
CA ALA A 338 -8.77 -12.28 -22.17
C ALA A 338 -7.74 -12.01 -23.29
N ASP A 339 -7.19 -10.79 -23.33
CA ASP A 339 -6.23 -10.38 -24.35
C ASP A 339 -4.88 -11.11 -24.22
N GLN A 340 -4.35 -11.32 -23.00
CA GLN A 340 -3.17 -12.16 -22.75
C GLN A 340 -3.37 -13.58 -23.28
N ARG A 341 -4.54 -14.18 -23.03
CA ARG A 341 -4.88 -15.51 -23.54
C ARG A 341 -4.98 -15.51 -25.07
N ARG A 342 -5.63 -14.49 -25.65
CA ARG A 342 -5.76 -14.34 -27.11
C ARG A 342 -4.39 -14.20 -27.80
N ARG A 343 -3.48 -13.45 -27.20
CA ARG A 343 -2.12 -13.20 -27.73
C ARG A 343 -1.12 -14.28 -27.34
N ASN A 344 -1.55 -15.31 -26.61
CA ASN A 344 -0.71 -16.38 -26.08
C ASN A 344 0.53 -15.87 -25.33
N VAL A 345 0.35 -14.87 -24.47
CA VAL A 345 1.42 -14.33 -23.63
C VAL A 345 1.72 -15.31 -22.50
N TRP A 346 3.00 -15.57 -22.26
CA TRP A 346 3.54 -16.39 -21.17
C TRP A 346 4.69 -15.66 -20.46
N PRO A 347 5.01 -16.01 -19.20
CA PRO A 347 4.19 -16.82 -18.29
C PRO A 347 2.88 -16.10 -17.92
N ARG A 348 1.85 -16.86 -17.51
CA ARG A 348 0.54 -16.34 -17.07
C ARG A 348 -0.07 -17.25 -16.01
N ILE A 349 -0.81 -16.71 -15.04
CA ILE A 349 -1.55 -17.51 -14.04
C ILE A 349 -3.07 -17.32 -14.15
N HIS A 350 -3.82 -18.05 -13.32
CA HIS A 350 -5.26 -17.96 -13.28
C HIS A 350 -5.73 -16.63 -12.69
N ARG A 351 -6.67 -15.94 -13.36
CA ARG A 351 -7.10 -14.57 -13.01
C ARG A 351 -8.64 -14.43 -12.95
N HIS A 352 -9.36 -15.52 -12.66
CA HIS A 352 -10.82 -15.53 -12.58
C HIS A 352 -11.32 -15.62 -11.13
N GLY A 353 -12.64 -15.65 -10.93
CA GLY A 353 -13.24 -15.74 -9.60
C GLY A 353 -13.20 -14.41 -8.86
N THR A 354 -12.69 -14.40 -7.64
CA THR A 354 -12.66 -13.23 -6.76
C THR A 354 -11.50 -12.28 -7.04
N TYR A 355 -10.48 -12.71 -7.80
CA TYR A 355 -9.28 -11.92 -8.07
C TYR A 355 -9.56 -10.52 -8.66
N PRO A 356 -10.46 -10.33 -9.66
CA PRO A 356 -10.75 -8.98 -10.16
C PRO A 356 -11.29 -8.02 -9.09
N LEU A 357 -12.03 -8.52 -8.09
CA LEU A 357 -12.54 -7.71 -6.98
C LEU A 357 -11.41 -7.29 -6.04
N LEU A 358 -10.52 -8.23 -5.74
CA LEU A 358 -9.35 -8.01 -4.91
C LEU A 358 -8.37 -7.03 -5.57
N ARG A 359 -8.05 -7.23 -6.85
CA ARG A 359 -7.25 -6.29 -7.65
C ARG A 359 -7.85 -4.89 -7.62
N ALA A 360 -9.16 -4.75 -7.82
CA ALA A 360 -9.81 -3.44 -7.78
C ALA A 360 -9.75 -2.81 -6.38
N PHE A 361 -9.82 -3.64 -5.33
CA PHE A 361 -9.64 -3.16 -3.96
C PHE A 361 -8.23 -2.60 -3.73
N THR A 362 -7.18 -3.34 -4.05
CA THR A 362 -5.78 -2.95 -3.82
C THR A 362 -5.35 -1.77 -4.71
N THR A 363 -5.71 -1.80 -6.00
CA THR A 363 -5.28 -0.80 -6.98
C THR A 363 -6.10 0.50 -6.97
N VAL A 364 -7.32 0.48 -6.45
CA VAL A 364 -8.23 1.64 -6.46
C VAL A 364 -8.70 2.02 -5.05
N VAL A 365 -9.39 1.12 -4.35
CA VAL A 365 -10.08 1.46 -3.10
C VAL A 365 -9.09 1.80 -1.99
N GLN A 366 -8.16 0.87 -1.71
CA GLN A 366 -7.12 1.02 -0.71
C GLN A 366 -6.22 2.22 -1.01
N ARG A 367 -5.76 2.35 -2.26
CA ARG A 367 -4.96 3.51 -2.72
C ARG A 367 -5.67 4.83 -2.45
N ASP A 368 -6.93 4.96 -2.85
CA ASP A 368 -7.65 6.24 -2.74
C ASP A 368 -7.92 6.61 -1.27
N ILE A 369 -8.16 5.63 -0.40
CA ILE A 369 -8.28 5.83 1.05
C ILE A 369 -6.92 6.26 1.64
N ALA A 370 -5.82 5.58 1.29
CA ALA A 370 -4.48 5.91 1.76
C ALA A 370 -4.08 7.35 1.37
N ILE A 371 -4.31 7.75 0.11
CA ILE A 371 -4.04 9.11 -0.36
C ILE A 371 -4.88 10.14 0.39
N ALA A 372 -6.14 9.84 0.69
CA ALA A 372 -6.99 10.73 1.47
C ALA A 372 -6.50 10.89 2.92
N ALA A 373 -6.07 9.80 3.55
CA ALA A 373 -5.48 9.83 4.89
C ALA A 373 -4.18 10.64 4.93
N LEU A 374 -3.29 10.44 3.96
CA LEU A 374 -2.05 11.23 3.85
C LEU A 374 -2.33 12.72 3.64
N MET A 375 -3.29 13.09 2.78
CA MET A 375 -3.69 14.50 2.64
C MET A 375 -4.23 15.08 3.95
N GLN A 376 -4.97 14.29 4.74
CA GLN A 376 -5.42 14.71 6.06
C GLN A 376 -4.24 14.89 7.02
N ASP A 377 -3.29 13.96 7.04
CA ASP A 377 -2.07 14.03 7.85
C ASP A 377 -1.27 15.30 7.55
N MET A 378 -1.17 15.66 6.27
CA MET A 378 -0.56 16.92 5.83
C MET A 378 -1.31 18.17 6.32
N VAL A 379 -2.64 18.14 6.27
CA VAL A 379 -3.49 19.26 6.71
C VAL A 379 -3.43 19.47 8.22
N VAL A 380 -3.30 18.40 9.01
CA VAL A 380 -3.18 18.49 10.48
C VAL A 380 -1.73 18.68 10.95
N GLY A 381 -0.75 18.45 10.08
CA GLY A 381 0.66 18.72 10.34
C GLY A 381 1.39 17.57 11.03
N VAL A 382 1.08 16.32 10.69
CA VAL A 382 1.82 15.13 11.17
C VAL A 382 3.29 15.22 10.74
N PRO A 383 4.26 15.04 11.66
CA PRO A 383 5.69 15.21 11.35
C PRO A 383 6.21 14.20 10.31
N ARG A 384 5.74 12.95 10.36
CA ARG A 384 6.22 11.89 9.47
C ARG A 384 5.15 10.84 9.21
N ALA A 385 5.05 10.35 7.99
CA ALA A 385 4.08 9.32 7.62
C ALA A 385 4.68 8.31 6.64
N TYR A 386 4.27 7.05 6.74
CA TYR A 386 4.63 5.98 5.80
C TYR A 386 3.38 5.32 5.26
N ALA A 387 3.33 5.13 3.94
CA ALA A 387 2.25 4.41 3.29
C ALA A 387 2.72 3.45 2.21
N THR A 388 2.19 2.23 2.27
CA THR A 388 2.42 1.17 1.27
C THR A 388 1.32 1.10 0.22
N PHE A 389 1.72 1.04 -1.05
CA PHE A 389 0.84 0.89 -2.19
C PHE A 389 1.07 -0.44 -2.92
N VAL A 390 0.35 -1.47 -2.50
CA VAL A 390 0.49 -2.86 -2.98
C VAL A 390 -0.06 -3.15 -4.38
N GLY A 391 -0.71 -2.17 -5.00
CA GLY A 391 -1.45 -2.40 -6.24
C GLY A 391 -0.57 -2.82 -7.43
N TYR A 392 0.70 -2.39 -7.49
CA TYR A 392 1.61 -2.82 -8.55
C TYR A 392 2.04 -4.27 -8.34
N ASP A 393 2.48 -4.60 -7.12
CA ASP A 393 2.92 -5.92 -6.71
C ASP A 393 1.83 -6.99 -6.99
N GLU A 394 0.60 -6.72 -6.56
CA GLU A 394 -0.59 -7.55 -6.81
C GLU A 394 -0.80 -7.87 -8.29
N VAL A 395 -0.74 -6.84 -9.15
CA VAL A 395 -0.96 -7.01 -10.58
C VAL A 395 0.24 -7.66 -11.25
N ALA A 396 1.47 -7.36 -10.81
CA ALA A 396 2.70 -7.94 -11.32
C ALA A 396 2.77 -9.45 -11.06
N HIS A 397 2.31 -9.89 -9.88
CA HIS A 397 2.14 -11.30 -9.52
C HIS A 397 1.28 -12.09 -10.50
N HIS A 398 0.22 -11.46 -11.02
CA HIS A 398 -0.78 -12.13 -11.85
C HIS A 398 -0.60 -11.96 -13.35
N SER A 399 -0.16 -10.79 -13.75
CA SER A 399 -0.03 -10.43 -15.17
C SER A 399 1.43 -10.53 -15.65
N GLY A 400 2.39 -10.21 -14.78
CA GLY A 400 3.81 -10.05 -15.08
C GLY A 400 4.29 -8.63 -14.81
N ILE A 401 5.57 -8.51 -14.44
CA ILE A 401 6.18 -7.28 -13.87
C ILE A 401 6.14 -6.05 -14.79
N GLU A 402 6.12 -6.25 -16.10
CA GLU A 402 6.14 -5.16 -17.10
C GLU A 402 4.97 -5.24 -18.08
N ARG A 403 3.89 -5.92 -17.70
CA ARG A 403 2.69 -5.92 -18.54
C ARG A 403 1.99 -4.56 -18.51
N GLN A 404 1.25 -4.28 -19.58
CA GLN A 404 0.55 -3.02 -19.76
C GLN A 404 -0.37 -2.69 -18.58
N ASP A 405 -1.01 -3.70 -17.97
CA ASP A 405 -1.85 -3.55 -16.79
C ASP A 405 -1.04 -3.22 -15.54
N ALA A 406 0.10 -3.87 -15.28
CA ALA A 406 0.99 -3.52 -14.16
C ALA A 406 1.53 -2.08 -14.29
N LEU A 407 2.02 -1.71 -15.48
CA LEU A 407 2.53 -0.36 -15.75
C LEU A 407 1.42 0.71 -15.71
N ALA A 408 0.19 0.37 -16.06
CA ALA A 408 -0.95 1.29 -15.93
C ALA A 408 -1.27 1.60 -14.46
N VAL A 409 -1.08 0.64 -13.54
CA VAL A 409 -1.20 0.88 -12.10
C VAL A 409 -0.16 1.90 -11.63
N LEU A 410 1.11 1.74 -12.04
CA LEU A 410 2.17 2.70 -11.73
C LEU A 410 1.83 4.11 -12.21
N ARG A 411 1.32 4.25 -13.44
CA ARG A 411 0.90 5.55 -13.98
C ARG A 411 -0.20 6.21 -13.16
N ARG A 412 -1.20 5.44 -12.71
CA ARG A 412 -2.28 5.96 -11.86
C ARG A 412 -1.75 6.35 -10.49
N LEU A 413 -0.81 5.59 -9.93
CA LEU A 413 -0.19 5.86 -8.64
C LEU A 413 0.67 7.14 -8.69
N ASP A 414 1.51 7.31 -9.71
CA ASP A 414 2.29 8.54 -9.93
C ASP A 414 1.40 9.79 -10.03
N GLY A 415 0.23 9.67 -10.67
CA GLY A 415 -0.79 10.72 -10.68
C GLY A 415 -1.31 11.10 -9.28
N GLN A 416 -1.40 10.15 -8.34
CA GLN A 416 -1.74 10.43 -6.94
C GLN A 416 -0.58 11.07 -6.17
N PHE A 417 0.68 10.75 -6.49
CA PHE A 417 1.84 11.43 -5.90
C PHE A 417 1.86 12.91 -6.31
N ALA A 418 1.55 13.22 -7.57
CA ALA A 418 1.36 14.60 -8.01
C ALA A 418 0.23 15.31 -7.23
N ARG A 419 -0.81 14.57 -6.81
CA ARG A 419 -1.92 15.12 -6.02
C ARG A 419 -1.48 15.44 -4.60
N LEU A 420 -0.69 14.58 -3.96
CA LEU A 420 -0.06 14.86 -2.66
C LEU A 420 0.87 16.07 -2.73
N GLU A 421 1.73 16.13 -3.75
CA GLU A 421 2.61 17.28 -3.98
C GLU A 421 1.81 18.59 -4.09
N ARG A 422 0.69 18.60 -4.82
CA ARG A 422 -0.19 19.79 -4.91
C ARG A 422 -0.85 20.14 -3.57
N ALA A 423 -1.11 19.15 -2.72
CA ALA A 423 -1.75 19.34 -1.42
C ALA A 423 -0.83 20.03 -0.40
N THR A 424 0.50 19.99 -0.58
CA THR A 424 1.49 20.70 0.28
C THR A 424 1.16 22.18 0.48
N LYS A 425 0.57 22.85 -0.52
CA LYS A 425 0.14 24.26 -0.46
C LYS A 425 -0.88 24.55 0.64
N TYR A 426 -1.57 23.52 1.13
CA TYR A 426 -2.60 23.61 2.16
C TYR A 426 -2.21 22.93 3.46
N ALA A 427 -1.01 22.36 3.52
CA ALA A 427 -0.49 21.69 4.69
C ALA A 427 -0.22 22.68 5.85
N ALA A 428 -0.16 22.15 7.06
CA ALA A 428 0.16 22.91 8.27
C ALA A 428 1.67 23.11 8.48
N ARG A 429 2.50 22.38 7.73
CA ARG A 429 3.96 22.47 7.67
C ARG A 429 4.45 22.22 6.23
N PRO A 430 5.69 22.60 5.86
CA PRO A 430 6.30 22.13 4.61
C PRO A 430 6.36 20.60 4.60
N TYR A 431 6.32 19.97 3.42
CA TYR A 431 6.46 18.52 3.29
C TYR A 431 7.42 18.15 2.16
N GLU A 432 8.26 17.17 2.46
CA GLU A 432 9.16 16.50 1.51
C GLU A 432 8.69 15.05 1.30
N PHE A 433 8.96 14.51 0.12
CA PHE A 433 8.51 13.18 -0.27
C PHE A 433 9.71 12.25 -0.50
N VAL A 434 9.60 11.03 0.01
CA VAL A 434 10.50 9.92 -0.34
C VAL A 434 9.65 8.83 -0.98
N VAL A 435 9.96 8.44 -2.20
CA VAL A 435 9.30 7.30 -2.85
C VAL A 435 10.28 6.15 -2.87
N LEU A 436 9.94 5.02 -2.26
CA LEU A 436 10.82 3.87 -2.23
C LEU A 436 10.10 2.59 -2.65
N SER A 437 10.87 1.54 -2.82
CA SER A 437 10.38 0.16 -2.88
C SER A 437 11.10 -0.64 -1.80
N ASP A 438 10.45 -1.66 -1.30
CA ASP A 438 10.90 -2.55 -0.23
C ASP A 438 11.66 -3.75 -0.80
N HIS A 439 11.14 -4.32 -1.90
CA HIS A 439 11.80 -5.31 -2.74
C HIS A 439 11.39 -5.14 -4.21
N GLY A 440 12.01 -5.90 -5.11
CA GLY A 440 11.56 -6.00 -6.49
C GLY A 440 10.73 -7.25 -6.76
N GLN A 441 10.51 -7.54 -8.04
CA GLN A 441 10.03 -8.83 -8.53
C GLN A 441 10.87 -9.32 -9.72
N VAL A 442 10.81 -10.62 -9.99
CA VAL A 442 11.30 -11.25 -11.23
C VAL A 442 10.18 -12.06 -11.87
N GLN A 443 10.11 -12.04 -13.19
CA GLN A 443 9.11 -12.81 -13.93
C GLN A 443 9.58 -14.26 -14.13
N GLY A 444 8.66 -15.21 -14.28
CA GLY A 444 9.02 -16.55 -14.73
C GLY A 444 7.88 -17.55 -14.66
N ALA A 445 8.00 -18.66 -15.40
CA ALA A 445 7.06 -19.77 -15.28
C ALA A 445 7.21 -20.46 -13.91
N THR A 446 6.08 -20.80 -13.30
CA THR A 446 6.08 -21.44 -11.97
C THR A 446 6.58 -22.88 -12.05
N PHE A 447 7.03 -23.44 -10.93
CA PHE A 447 7.51 -24.81 -10.82
C PHE A 447 6.47 -25.81 -11.36
N GLN A 448 5.20 -25.61 -11.02
CA GLN A 448 4.09 -26.42 -11.54
C GLN A 448 3.86 -26.22 -13.04
N GLN A 449 4.05 -25.02 -13.59
CA GLN A 449 3.95 -24.80 -15.04
C GLN A 449 5.08 -25.47 -15.80
N ARG A 450 6.28 -25.51 -15.23
CA ARG A 450 7.47 -26.11 -15.86
C ARG A 450 7.48 -27.64 -15.74
N TYR A 451 7.03 -28.18 -14.62
CA TYR A 451 7.24 -29.59 -14.27
C TYR A 451 5.94 -30.39 -14.02
N GLY A 452 4.77 -29.76 -14.13
CA GLY A 452 3.47 -30.43 -14.00
C GLY A 452 3.08 -30.81 -12.56
N GLN A 453 3.91 -30.47 -11.58
CA GLN A 453 3.70 -30.74 -10.15
C GLN A 453 4.22 -29.59 -9.30
N THR A 454 3.71 -29.46 -8.09
CA THR A 454 4.15 -28.49 -7.09
C THR A 454 5.41 -28.97 -6.35
N LEU A 455 6.13 -28.05 -5.68
CA LEU A 455 7.27 -28.44 -4.84
C LEU A 455 6.86 -29.42 -3.73
N ALA A 456 5.70 -29.20 -3.11
CA ALA A 456 5.17 -30.09 -2.07
C ALA A 456 4.90 -31.50 -2.61
N GLU A 457 4.31 -31.62 -3.81
CA GLU A 457 4.10 -32.92 -4.47
C GLU A 457 5.43 -33.59 -4.83
N PHE A 458 6.42 -32.83 -5.27
CA PHE A 458 7.76 -33.35 -5.53
C PHE A 458 8.43 -33.88 -4.24
N VAL A 459 8.38 -33.11 -3.15
CA VAL A 459 8.91 -33.52 -1.83
C VAL A 459 8.18 -34.78 -1.34
N GLN A 460 6.86 -34.82 -1.47
CA GLN A 460 6.05 -36.00 -1.13
C GLN A 460 6.48 -37.24 -1.93
N GLN A 461 6.76 -37.10 -3.23
CA GLN A 461 7.25 -38.20 -4.06
C GLN A 461 8.66 -38.63 -3.68
N ALA A 462 9.55 -37.68 -3.37
CA ALA A 462 10.93 -37.95 -2.97
C ALA A 462 11.02 -38.66 -1.61
N CYS A 463 10.15 -38.30 -0.65
CA CYS A 463 10.06 -38.96 0.67
C CYS A 463 9.31 -40.31 0.64
N GLY A 464 8.57 -40.61 -0.43
CA GLY A 464 7.68 -41.77 -0.52
C GLY A 464 6.39 -41.63 0.30
N HIS A 465 5.64 -42.73 0.48
CA HIS A 465 4.37 -42.76 1.22
C HIS A 465 4.55 -42.62 2.76
N ALA A 466 5.76 -42.35 3.25
CA ALA A 466 6.13 -42.38 4.65
C ALA A 466 5.93 -41.05 5.40
N ALA A 467 5.62 -39.96 4.67
CA ALA A 467 5.41 -38.65 5.27
C ALA A 467 4.17 -38.00 4.65
N SER A 468 3.28 -37.47 5.46
CA SER A 468 2.28 -36.51 5.00
C SER A 468 2.95 -35.15 4.75
N VAL A 469 2.62 -34.48 3.65
CA VAL A 469 3.14 -33.14 3.31
C VAL A 469 1.99 -32.13 3.28
N ALA A 470 1.99 -31.13 4.18
CA ALA A 470 1.07 -30.00 4.04
C ALA A 470 1.63 -28.92 3.12
N ARG A 471 0.74 -28.39 2.29
CA ARG A 471 0.94 -27.21 1.45
C ARG A 471 0.28 -26.01 2.12
N SER A 472 0.98 -24.88 2.18
CA SER A 472 0.35 -23.57 2.42
C SER A 472 0.45 -22.72 1.15
N ASP A 473 -0.70 -22.32 0.62
CA ASP A 473 -0.76 -21.53 -0.62
C ASP A 473 -0.52 -20.03 -0.40
N GLY A 474 0.52 -19.56 -1.10
CA GLY A 474 1.11 -18.23 -1.18
C GLY A 474 0.24 -17.02 -1.44
N ALA A 475 -0.01 -16.86 -2.73
CA ALA A 475 -0.58 -15.69 -3.37
C ALA A 475 -1.77 -15.12 -2.58
N THR A 476 -2.71 -15.99 -2.23
CA THR A 476 -3.95 -15.59 -1.55
C THR A 476 -3.75 -15.06 -0.12
N ALA A 477 -2.62 -15.27 0.56
CA ALA A 477 -2.47 -14.88 1.97
C ALA A 477 -2.05 -13.42 2.16
N GLU A 478 -1.12 -12.89 1.35
CA GLU A 478 -0.73 -11.46 1.35
C GLU A 478 -1.93 -10.59 0.95
N GLU A 479 -2.60 -11.00 -0.13
CA GLU A 479 -3.88 -10.46 -0.60
C GLU A 479 -4.93 -10.36 0.50
N ARG A 480 -5.15 -11.47 1.23
CA ARG A 480 -6.11 -11.54 2.34
C ARG A 480 -5.67 -10.72 3.55
N ALA A 481 -4.37 -10.48 3.74
CA ALA A 481 -3.85 -9.71 4.87
C ALA A 481 -4.27 -8.23 4.78
N HIS A 482 -4.13 -7.59 3.62
CA HIS A 482 -4.55 -6.21 3.41
C HIS A 482 -6.07 -6.04 3.53
N VAL A 483 -6.82 -7.01 3.04
CA VAL A 483 -8.28 -7.05 3.21
C VAL A 483 -8.66 -7.25 4.69
N ALA A 484 -7.96 -8.13 5.39
CA ALA A 484 -8.16 -8.39 6.82
C ALA A 484 -7.85 -7.16 7.68
N SER A 485 -6.82 -6.37 7.34
CA SER A 485 -6.50 -5.16 8.09
C SER A 485 -7.61 -4.11 8.02
N VAL A 486 -8.23 -3.97 6.86
CA VAL A 486 -9.40 -3.10 6.67
C VAL A 486 -10.61 -3.61 7.44
N PHE A 487 -10.87 -4.91 7.42
CA PHE A 487 -12.00 -5.50 8.14
C PHE A 487 -11.84 -5.43 9.65
N GLY A 488 -10.66 -5.71 10.17
CA GLY A 488 -10.43 -5.67 11.61
C GLY A 488 -10.39 -4.25 12.18
N ASP A 489 -9.92 -3.26 11.43
CA ASP A 489 -10.07 -1.84 11.82
C ASP A 489 -11.54 -1.40 11.86
N ALA A 490 -12.36 -1.86 10.91
CA ALA A 490 -13.81 -1.65 10.97
C ALA A 490 -14.47 -2.37 12.16
N ALA A 491 -13.94 -3.54 12.56
CA ALA A 491 -14.40 -4.34 13.69
C ALA A 491 -14.06 -3.73 15.06
N ALA A 492 -13.02 -2.92 15.15
CA ALA A 492 -12.65 -2.18 16.37
C ALA A 492 -13.63 -1.04 16.73
N GLY A 493 -14.57 -0.71 15.83
CA GLY A 493 -15.61 0.28 16.08
C GLY A 493 -16.72 -0.16 17.05
N THR A 494 -17.56 0.78 17.47
CA THR A 494 -18.69 0.54 18.40
C THR A 494 -20.07 0.44 17.72
N GLY A 495 -20.14 0.60 16.39
CA GLY A 495 -21.40 0.63 15.63
C GLY A 495 -21.98 -0.73 15.22
N PRO A 496 -23.20 -0.77 14.64
CA PRO A 496 -23.82 -2.00 14.13
C PRO A 496 -22.98 -2.73 13.07
N SER A 497 -22.26 -1.97 12.24
CA SER A 497 -21.30 -2.47 11.25
C SER A 497 -20.10 -3.16 11.88
N ALA A 498 -19.64 -2.70 13.05
CA ALA A 498 -18.55 -3.34 13.78
C ALA A 498 -18.95 -4.71 14.34
N ARG A 499 -20.24 -4.94 14.63
CA ARG A 499 -20.75 -6.27 15.00
C ARG A 499 -20.70 -7.27 13.84
N VAL A 500 -21.07 -6.83 12.64
CA VAL A 500 -20.96 -7.65 11.42
C VAL A 500 -19.50 -7.94 11.09
N ALA A 501 -18.65 -6.92 11.20
CA ALA A 501 -17.21 -7.03 11.03
C ALA A 501 -16.57 -8.04 11.98
N ARG A 502 -16.93 -7.99 13.27
CA ARG A 502 -16.51 -8.97 14.28
C ARG A 502 -16.97 -10.39 13.92
N ALA A 503 -18.23 -10.57 13.52
CA ALA A 503 -18.73 -11.89 13.14
C ALA A 503 -18.02 -12.51 11.92
N VAL A 504 -17.59 -11.69 10.95
CA VAL A 504 -16.79 -12.15 9.80
C VAL A 504 -15.35 -12.45 10.23
N HIS A 505 -14.75 -11.56 11.03
CA HIS A 505 -13.40 -11.74 11.59
C HIS A 505 -13.31 -13.01 12.46
N ASP A 506 -14.24 -13.21 13.38
CA ASP A 506 -14.31 -14.37 14.27
C ASP A 506 -14.46 -15.68 13.47
N ARG A 507 -15.26 -15.67 12.39
CA ARG A 507 -15.37 -16.84 11.48
C ARG A 507 -14.10 -17.13 10.70
N GLN A 508 -13.36 -16.11 10.27
CA GLN A 508 -12.06 -16.31 9.61
C GLN A 508 -11.04 -16.90 10.58
N VAL A 509 -10.99 -16.37 11.81
CA VAL A 509 -10.12 -16.89 12.87
C VAL A 509 -10.47 -18.33 13.25
N GLU A 510 -11.76 -18.68 13.32
CA GLU A 510 -12.21 -20.06 13.55
C GLU A 510 -11.84 -20.99 12.40
N GLN A 511 -11.83 -20.51 11.16
CA GLN A 511 -11.47 -21.30 9.98
C GLN A 511 -9.96 -21.55 9.92
N GLU A 512 -9.13 -20.57 10.29
CA GLU A 512 -7.67 -20.72 10.47
C GLU A 512 -7.30 -21.70 11.59
N GLN A 513 -8.15 -21.87 12.60
CA GLN A 513 -7.92 -22.78 13.73
C GLN A 513 -8.30 -24.24 13.42
N ARG A 514 -9.09 -24.51 12.37
CA ARG A 514 -9.68 -25.84 12.10
C ARG A 514 -8.82 -26.81 11.28
N GLU A 515 -7.60 -26.43 10.90
CA GLU A 515 -6.66 -27.33 10.21
C GLU A 515 -5.51 -27.72 11.15
N HIS A 516 -5.67 -28.77 11.96
CA HIS A 516 -4.53 -29.35 12.70
C HIS A 516 -4.65 -30.88 12.78
N GLU A 517 -4.23 -31.55 11.71
CA GLU A 517 -3.38 -32.73 11.84
C GLU A 517 -2.01 -32.24 11.36
N VAL A 518 -1.01 -32.22 12.25
CA VAL A 518 0.32 -31.72 11.89
C VAL A 518 0.96 -32.79 11.02
N PRO A 519 1.29 -32.49 9.76
CA PRO A 519 1.91 -33.45 8.85
C PRO A 519 3.35 -33.75 9.29
N ASP A 520 3.91 -34.89 8.85
CA ASP A 520 5.28 -35.27 9.17
C ASP A 520 6.30 -34.27 8.58
N VAL A 521 5.99 -33.73 7.39
CA VAL A 521 6.80 -32.74 6.68
C VAL A 521 5.96 -31.52 6.29
N VAL A 522 6.49 -30.33 6.54
CA VAL A 522 5.85 -29.05 6.18
C VAL A 522 6.69 -28.37 5.11
N VAL A 523 6.09 -28.09 3.95
CA VAL A 523 6.73 -27.34 2.84
C VAL A 523 6.08 -25.97 2.74
N LEU A 524 6.84 -24.93 3.08
CA LEU A 524 6.39 -23.54 3.09
C LEU A 524 7.09 -22.76 1.98
N ALA A 525 6.38 -22.56 0.86
CA ALA A 525 6.82 -21.73 -0.23
C ALA A 525 6.59 -20.23 0.06
N SER A 526 7.40 -19.39 -0.58
CA SER A 526 7.45 -17.93 -0.46
C SER A 526 8.13 -17.39 -1.73
N GLY A 527 7.36 -17.33 -2.82
CA GLY A 527 7.83 -17.10 -4.19
C GLY A 527 8.77 -18.17 -4.71
N ASN A 528 10.02 -17.81 -5.05
CA ASN A 528 11.08 -18.76 -5.43
C ASN A 528 11.93 -19.24 -4.25
N LEU A 529 11.56 -18.92 -3.02
CA LEU A 529 12.14 -19.47 -1.79
C LEU A 529 11.16 -20.48 -1.19
N ALA A 530 11.67 -21.55 -0.59
CA ALA A 530 10.89 -22.44 0.25
C ALA A 530 11.68 -22.91 1.46
N ASN A 531 11.00 -23.06 2.60
CA ASN A 531 11.54 -23.74 3.78
C ASN A 531 10.84 -25.09 3.96
N ILE A 532 11.61 -26.14 4.23
CA ILE A 532 11.10 -27.48 4.51
C ILE A 532 11.44 -27.84 5.95
N TYR A 533 10.44 -28.35 6.68
CA TYR A 533 10.56 -28.73 8.09
C TYR A 533 10.09 -30.17 8.29
N VAL A 534 10.82 -30.95 9.08
CA VAL A 534 10.33 -32.18 9.69
C VAL A 534 9.60 -31.81 10.98
N ALA A 535 8.27 -31.85 10.99
CA ALA A 535 7.46 -31.21 12.04
C ALA A 535 7.69 -31.82 13.43
N ASP A 536 7.91 -33.12 13.51
CA ASP A 536 8.11 -33.86 14.76
C ASP A 536 9.45 -33.55 15.47
N SER A 537 10.40 -32.91 14.78
CA SER A 537 11.68 -32.56 15.37
C SER A 537 11.60 -31.29 16.23
N LYS A 538 12.16 -31.37 17.45
CA LYS A 538 12.26 -30.25 18.40
C LYS A 538 13.38 -29.27 18.07
N HIS A 539 14.37 -29.69 17.28
CA HIS A 539 15.45 -28.86 16.78
C HIS A 539 15.48 -28.89 15.25
N ARG A 540 16.08 -27.87 14.64
CA ARG A 540 16.41 -27.93 13.21
C ARG A 540 17.35 -29.11 12.97
N LEU A 541 17.20 -29.86 11.89
CA LEU A 541 18.02 -31.04 11.61
C LEU A 541 19.27 -30.67 10.80
N ASP A 542 20.39 -31.35 11.06
CA ASP A 542 21.55 -31.31 10.17
C ASP A 542 21.43 -32.29 9.00
N ARG A 543 22.36 -32.21 8.03
CA ARG A 543 22.37 -33.06 6.84
C ARG A 543 22.40 -34.56 7.16
N GLY A 544 23.14 -34.97 8.20
CA GLY A 544 23.23 -36.38 8.59
C GLY A 544 21.93 -36.87 9.20
N GLU A 545 21.32 -36.07 10.07
CA GLU A 545 20.00 -36.36 10.66
C GLU A 545 18.90 -36.40 9.60
N LEU A 546 18.92 -35.47 8.63
CA LEU A 546 17.98 -35.45 7.51
C LEU A 546 18.12 -36.67 6.62
N GLU A 547 19.34 -37.13 6.32
CA GLU A 547 19.54 -38.34 5.52
C GLU A 547 19.02 -39.60 6.24
N LEU A 548 19.02 -39.61 7.57
CA LEU A 548 18.44 -40.71 8.35
C LEU A 548 16.91 -40.69 8.37
N GLN A 549 16.29 -39.50 8.43
CA GLN A 549 14.83 -39.36 8.55
C GLN A 549 14.12 -39.29 7.20
N LEU A 550 14.72 -38.64 6.20
CA LEU A 550 14.20 -38.43 4.84
C LEU A 550 15.31 -38.77 3.81
N PRO A 551 15.66 -40.06 3.65
CA PRO A 551 16.79 -40.48 2.82
C PRO A 551 16.68 -40.00 1.38
N GLY A 552 17.77 -39.44 0.84
CA GLY A 552 17.87 -38.98 -0.54
C GLY A 552 17.10 -37.70 -0.89
N LEU A 553 16.35 -37.09 0.04
CA LEU A 553 15.58 -35.87 -0.24
C LEU A 553 16.47 -34.69 -0.64
N VAL A 554 17.59 -34.51 0.07
CA VAL A 554 18.52 -33.38 -0.16
C VAL A 554 19.10 -33.45 -1.57
N ASP A 555 19.58 -34.62 -1.96
CA ASP A 555 20.17 -34.85 -3.28
C ASP A 555 19.11 -34.78 -4.39
N ALA A 556 17.90 -35.31 -4.16
CA ALA A 556 16.79 -35.21 -5.10
C ALA A 556 16.40 -33.76 -5.39
N LEU A 557 16.34 -32.90 -4.36
CA LEU A 557 16.09 -31.46 -4.52
C LEU A 557 17.24 -30.77 -5.26
N ALA A 558 18.49 -31.01 -4.86
CA ALA A 558 19.66 -30.37 -5.48
C ALA A 558 19.84 -30.73 -6.96
N LEU A 559 19.45 -31.94 -7.37
CA LEU A 559 19.52 -32.41 -8.76
C LEU A 559 18.31 -31.99 -9.60
N HIS A 560 17.23 -31.49 -9.00
CA HIS A 560 16.02 -31.14 -9.75
C HIS A 560 16.26 -29.87 -10.58
N PRO A 561 15.99 -29.86 -11.90
CA PRO A 561 16.31 -28.72 -12.78
C PRO A 561 15.57 -27.40 -12.44
N GLY A 562 14.47 -27.50 -11.69
CA GLY A 562 13.70 -26.37 -11.17
C GLY A 562 14.22 -25.76 -9.87
N VAL A 563 15.22 -26.38 -9.25
CA VAL A 563 15.89 -25.92 -8.02
C VAL A 563 17.27 -25.40 -8.42
N GLY A 564 17.57 -24.16 -8.02
CA GLY A 564 18.88 -23.56 -8.24
C GLY A 564 19.90 -24.06 -7.20
N PHE A 565 19.49 -24.11 -5.94
CA PHE A 565 20.29 -24.69 -4.87
C PHE A 565 19.44 -25.05 -3.64
N VAL A 566 20.01 -25.86 -2.76
CA VAL A 566 19.50 -26.20 -1.43
C VAL A 566 20.55 -25.84 -0.39
N MET A 567 20.18 -25.10 0.66
CA MET A 567 21.03 -24.90 1.83
C MET A 567 20.58 -25.83 2.94
N VAL A 568 21.54 -26.59 3.49
CA VAL A 568 21.33 -27.53 4.59
C VAL A 568 22.39 -27.32 5.66
N ARG A 569 21.99 -27.45 6.91
CA ARG A 569 22.89 -27.27 8.05
C ARG A 569 23.80 -28.49 8.21
N THR A 570 25.05 -28.28 8.62
CA THR A 570 26.06 -29.33 8.85
C THR A 570 26.53 -29.43 10.29
N GLY A 571 26.14 -28.48 11.15
CA GLY A 571 26.53 -28.41 12.55
C GLY A 571 25.68 -27.39 13.33
N PRO A 572 25.97 -27.16 14.62
CA PRO A 572 25.16 -26.28 15.47
C PRO A 572 25.46 -24.79 15.30
N GLY A 573 26.56 -24.40 14.67
CA GLY A 573 26.94 -22.99 14.48
C GLY A 573 26.14 -22.29 13.37
N ASP A 574 26.04 -20.96 13.48
CA ASP A 574 25.32 -20.11 12.51
C ASP A 574 25.92 -20.17 11.09
N ASP A 575 27.21 -20.51 10.99
CA ASP A 575 27.93 -20.63 9.74
C ASP A 575 28.07 -22.09 9.27
N ASP A 576 27.65 -23.06 10.10
CA ASP A 576 27.79 -24.49 9.84
C ASP A 576 26.70 -24.97 8.87
N ALA A 577 26.82 -24.59 7.60
CA ALA A 577 25.92 -25.01 6.54
C ALA A 577 26.67 -25.20 5.21
N VAL A 578 26.05 -25.95 4.30
CA VAL A 578 26.50 -26.11 2.93
C VAL A 578 25.37 -25.77 1.97
N VAL A 579 25.70 -25.06 0.90
CA VAL A 579 24.83 -24.82 -0.25
C VAL A 579 25.16 -25.85 -1.31
N LEU A 580 24.15 -26.56 -1.79
CA LEU A 580 24.26 -27.65 -2.76
C LEU A 580 23.51 -27.28 -4.04
N GLY A 581 24.18 -27.31 -5.17
CA GLY A 581 23.58 -27.35 -6.50
C GLY A 581 23.76 -28.72 -7.14
N ALA A 582 23.29 -28.87 -8.38
CA ALA A 582 23.36 -30.15 -9.10
C ALA A 582 24.81 -30.66 -9.30
N ASP A 583 25.75 -29.77 -9.58
CA ASP A 583 27.13 -30.09 -9.98
C ASP A 583 28.20 -29.49 -9.04
N GLY A 584 27.83 -29.03 -7.85
CA GLY A 584 28.78 -28.44 -6.92
C GLY A 584 28.17 -27.89 -5.63
N SER A 585 29.04 -27.37 -4.77
CA SER A 585 28.66 -26.89 -3.45
C SER A 585 29.49 -25.70 -2.97
N VAL A 586 28.94 -24.92 -2.04
CA VAL A 586 29.64 -23.85 -1.32
C VAL A 586 29.53 -24.10 0.18
N ASP A 587 30.66 -24.09 0.86
CA ASP A 587 30.72 -24.09 2.33
C ASP A 587 30.35 -22.69 2.86
N VAL A 588 29.35 -22.60 3.74
CA VAL A 588 28.80 -21.31 4.17
C VAL A 588 29.77 -20.54 5.07
N ALA A 589 30.58 -21.22 5.88
CA ALA A 589 31.56 -20.59 6.77
C ALA A 589 32.74 -19.98 6.00
N THR A 590 33.35 -20.79 5.14
CA THR A 590 34.61 -20.45 4.45
C THR A 590 34.39 -19.81 3.07
N GLY A 591 33.23 -20.02 2.45
CA GLY A 591 32.98 -19.67 1.06
C GLY A 591 33.72 -20.55 0.05
N ALA A 592 34.31 -21.66 0.49
CA ALA A 592 35.01 -22.59 -0.39
C ALA A 592 34.04 -23.28 -1.34
N VAL A 593 34.36 -23.25 -2.63
CA VAL A 593 33.56 -23.88 -3.69
C VAL A 593 34.17 -25.23 -4.06
N ASN A 594 33.32 -26.25 -4.20
CA ASN A 594 33.67 -27.55 -4.76
C ASN A 594 32.80 -27.83 -6.00
N GLY A 595 33.41 -28.07 -7.16
CA GLY A 595 32.68 -28.24 -8.42
C GLY A 595 32.22 -26.89 -9.01
N VAL A 596 30.99 -26.84 -9.51
CA VAL A 596 30.37 -25.61 -10.05
C VAL A 596 29.75 -24.80 -8.92
N ASP A 597 30.06 -23.49 -8.86
CA ASP A 597 29.49 -22.58 -7.84
C ASP A 597 27.97 -22.38 -8.06
N PRO A 598 27.09 -22.92 -7.18
CA PRO A 598 25.65 -22.71 -7.28
C PRO A 598 25.21 -21.26 -7.04
N LEU A 599 26.04 -20.41 -6.43
CA LEU A 599 25.69 -19.03 -6.06
C LEU A 599 26.13 -18.00 -7.11
N ALA A 600 26.90 -18.41 -8.12
CA ALA A 600 27.55 -17.49 -9.08
C ALA A 600 26.59 -16.51 -9.77
N VAL A 601 25.33 -16.90 -9.98
CA VAL A 601 24.32 -16.08 -10.69
C VAL A 601 23.45 -15.21 -9.78
N TYR A 602 23.58 -15.33 -8.45
CA TYR A 602 22.72 -14.66 -7.47
C TYR A 602 23.29 -13.35 -6.90
N GLY A 603 24.48 -12.97 -7.35
CA GLY A 603 25.15 -11.73 -6.96
C GLY A 603 26.14 -11.90 -5.79
N PRO A 604 27.00 -10.90 -5.56
CA PRO A 604 28.16 -11.02 -4.67
C PRO A 604 27.81 -11.19 -3.19
N ASN A 605 26.62 -10.74 -2.77
CA ASN A 605 26.16 -10.85 -1.37
C ASN A 605 25.33 -12.10 -1.11
N ALA A 606 25.11 -12.99 -2.09
CA ALA A 606 24.26 -14.18 -1.92
C ALA A 606 24.70 -15.04 -0.73
N LEU A 607 26.00 -15.31 -0.61
CA LEU A 607 26.56 -16.06 0.52
C LEU A 607 26.38 -15.35 1.86
N ARG A 608 26.53 -14.01 1.89
CA ARG A 608 26.30 -13.19 3.10
C ARG A 608 24.85 -13.29 3.56
N HIS A 609 23.89 -13.21 2.63
CA HIS A 609 22.47 -13.35 2.94
C HIS A 609 22.14 -14.74 3.47
N LEU A 610 22.63 -15.80 2.81
CA LEU A 610 22.41 -17.18 3.24
C LEU A 610 23.02 -17.47 4.62
N ARG A 611 24.23 -16.99 4.88
CA ARG A 611 24.89 -17.10 6.20
C ARG A 611 24.05 -16.43 7.29
N ARG A 612 23.61 -15.19 7.05
CA ARG A 612 22.75 -14.46 7.98
C ARG A 612 21.44 -15.20 8.23
N THR A 613 20.77 -15.66 7.17
CA THR A 613 19.51 -16.40 7.28
C THR A 613 19.73 -17.72 8.02
N ASN A 614 20.85 -18.43 7.82
CA ASN A 614 21.12 -19.70 8.49
C ASN A 614 21.13 -19.60 10.02
N GLY A 615 21.54 -18.44 10.56
CA GLY A 615 21.54 -18.14 12.00
C GLY A 615 20.17 -17.80 12.60
N PHE A 616 19.10 -17.70 11.80
CA PHE A 616 17.77 -17.42 12.35
C PHE A 616 17.15 -18.67 13.01
N GLU A 617 16.47 -18.43 14.14
CA GLU A 617 15.81 -19.47 14.95
C GLU A 617 14.81 -20.32 14.16
N HIS A 618 14.06 -19.70 13.24
CA HIS A 618 12.90 -20.31 12.60
C HIS A 618 13.13 -20.81 11.16
N VAL A 619 14.39 -20.95 10.73
CA VAL A 619 14.72 -21.44 9.38
C VAL A 619 14.40 -22.91 9.25
N GLY A 620 13.97 -23.32 8.04
CA GLY A 620 13.73 -24.72 7.70
C GLY A 620 14.96 -25.60 7.89
N ASP A 621 14.74 -26.91 8.04
CA ASP A 621 15.81 -27.90 7.95
C ASP A 621 16.51 -27.81 6.59
N LEU A 622 15.71 -27.55 5.56
CA LEU A 622 16.18 -27.17 4.23
C LEU A 622 15.63 -25.80 3.83
N LEU A 623 16.51 -24.96 3.29
CA LEU A 623 16.13 -23.77 2.54
C LEU A 623 16.36 -24.07 1.05
N VAL A 624 15.31 -24.02 0.26
CA VAL A 624 15.31 -24.38 -1.16
C VAL A 624 15.10 -23.12 -1.99
N MET A 625 15.96 -22.91 -2.99
CA MET A 625 15.87 -21.78 -3.91
C MET A 625 15.52 -22.27 -5.31
N GLY A 626 14.52 -21.67 -5.93
CA GLY A 626 14.18 -21.91 -7.33
C GLY A 626 15.27 -21.41 -8.27
N THR A 627 15.42 -22.06 -9.42
CA THR A 627 16.42 -21.69 -10.44
C THR A 627 16.22 -20.24 -10.91
N TYR A 628 17.32 -19.50 -11.06
CA TYR A 628 17.36 -18.22 -11.77
C TYR A 628 18.12 -18.38 -13.09
N ASP A 629 17.50 -18.03 -14.20
CA ASP A 629 18.12 -17.97 -15.53
C ASP A 629 18.51 -16.52 -15.87
N PRO A 630 19.80 -16.14 -15.81
CA PRO A 630 20.24 -14.78 -16.11
C PRO A 630 20.15 -14.42 -17.59
N ARG A 631 19.97 -15.38 -18.51
CA ARG A 631 19.82 -15.10 -19.95
C ARG A 631 18.42 -14.59 -20.28
N LEU A 632 17.41 -15.20 -19.64
CA LEU A 632 16.01 -14.81 -19.78
C LEU A 632 15.57 -13.78 -18.73
N ASP A 633 16.39 -13.59 -17.69
CA ASP A 633 16.03 -12.86 -16.46
C ASP A 633 14.76 -13.42 -15.84
N GLU A 634 14.69 -14.76 -15.76
CA GLU A 634 13.53 -15.48 -15.24
C GLU A 634 13.83 -16.37 -14.03
N ILE A 635 12.86 -16.51 -13.12
CA ILE A 635 12.93 -17.44 -11.98
C ILE A 635 11.92 -18.58 -12.09
N THR A 636 12.17 -19.65 -11.36
CA THR A 636 11.18 -20.70 -11.09
C THR A 636 10.52 -20.44 -9.74
N ALA A 637 9.32 -19.85 -9.75
CA ALA A 637 8.53 -19.64 -8.54
C ALA A 637 7.88 -20.95 -8.06
N PHE A 638 7.95 -21.27 -6.77
CA PHE A 638 7.26 -22.43 -6.20
C PHE A 638 5.76 -22.18 -5.98
N GLU A 639 5.37 -20.91 -5.93
CA GLU A 639 3.98 -20.45 -5.83
C GLU A 639 3.37 -20.18 -7.21
N GLN A 640 2.05 -20.15 -7.28
CA GLN A 640 1.32 -19.80 -8.51
C GLN A 640 1.34 -18.29 -8.74
N LEU A 641 2.53 -17.73 -8.98
CA LEU A 641 2.80 -16.30 -9.15
C LEU A 641 3.76 -16.13 -10.33
N CYS A 642 3.38 -15.36 -11.35
CA CYS A 642 4.19 -15.21 -12.58
C CYS A 642 5.21 -14.07 -12.49
N GLY A 643 4.90 -12.98 -11.77
CA GLY A 643 5.89 -12.14 -11.11
C GLY A 643 6.09 -12.71 -9.71
N SER A 644 7.33 -12.83 -9.24
CA SER A 644 7.61 -13.46 -7.96
C SER A 644 8.81 -12.80 -7.28
N HIS A 645 8.82 -12.87 -5.96
CA HIS A 645 9.87 -12.36 -5.09
C HIS A 645 9.94 -13.24 -3.84
N GLY A 646 10.92 -13.01 -2.97
CA GLY A 646 11.10 -13.68 -1.69
C GLY A 646 12.40 -14.45 -1.58
N GLY A 647 13.00 -14.84 -2.70
CA GLY A 647 14.30 -15.46 -2.77
C GLY A 647 15.40 -14.52 -3.28
N LEU A 648 16.35 -15.12 -3.99
CA LEU A 648 17.45 -14.44 -4.66
C LEU A 648 17.31 -14.54 -6.19
N GLY A 649 17.99 -13.65 -6.89
CA GLY A 649 18.11 -13.65 -8.37
C GLY A 649 17.31 -12.53 -9.02
N GLY A 650 17.85 -11.97 -10.10
CA GLY A 650 17.24 -10.90 -10.90
C GLY A 650 16.95 -9.61 -10.12
N GLY A 651 15.84 -8.95 -10.49
CA GLY A 651 15.41 -7.68 -9.93
C GLY A 651 14.83 -7.72 -8.50
N GLN A 652 14.48 -8.90 -7.95
CA GLN A 652 13.77 -8.97 -6.66
C GLN A 652 14.57 -8.43 -5.47
N THR A 653 15.89 -8.46 -5.55
CA THR A 653 16.79 -7.94 -4.50
C THR A 653 17.24 -6.50 -4.76
N ARG A 654 16.68 -5.81 -5.76
CA ARG A 654 17.16 -4.49 -6.22
C ARG A 654 16.11 -3.37 -6.10
N PRO A 655 15.59 -3.10 -4.89
CA PRO A 655 14.70 -1.97 -4.63
C PRO A 655 15.40 -0.61 -4.80
N PHE A 656 14.63 0.47 -4.73
CA PHE A 656 15.12 1.84 -4.87
C PHE A 656 14.59 2.78 -3.80
N ALA A 657 15.17 3.99 -3.74
CA ALA A 657 14.61 5.17 -3.10
C ALA A 657 14.84 6.41 -3.96
N VAL A 658 13.79 7.21 -4.15
CA VAL A 658 13.80 8.54 -4.75
C VAL A 658 13.62 9.55 -3.62
N PHE A 659 14.64 10.37 -3.37
CA PHE A 659 14.73 11.25 -2.19
C PHE A 659 15.23 12.66 -2.56
N PRO A 660 14.94 13.70 -1.76
CA PRO A 660 15.40 15.06 -2.00
C PRO A 660 16.91 15.18 -2.16
N SER A 661 17.36 15.91 -3.19
CA SER A 661 18.76 15.96 -3.62
C SER A 661 19.72 16.66 -2.66
N GLY A 662 19.20 17.33 -1.63
CA GLY A 662 19.98 18.01 -0.59
C GLY A 662 20.19 17.18 0.68
N TRP A 663 19.70 15.94 0.73
CA TRP A 663 19.86 15.04 1.87
C TRP A 663 21.04 14.09 1.70
N TYR A 664 21.43 13.43 2.79
CA TYR A 664 22.50 12.44 2.83
C TYR A 664 22.35 11.37 1.74
N GLU A 665 23.39 11.17 0.95
CA GLU A 665 23.49 10.10 -0.04
C GLU A 665 24.59 9.13 0.42
N PRO A 666 24.28 7.84 0.68
CA PRO A 666 25.28 6.85 1.07
C PRO A 666 26.38 6.71 0.00
N ALA A 667 27.65 6.70 0.43
CA ALA A 667 28.79 6.52 -0.47
C ALA A 667 28.93 5.06 -0.95
N GLU A 668 28.54 4.11 -0.10
CA GLU A 668 28.54 2.68 -0.40
C GLU A 668 27.12 2.19 -0.65
N LYS A 669 27.00 1.07 -1.38
CA LYS A 669 25.71 0.43 -1.63
C LYS A 669 25.11 -0.03 -0.30
N VAL A 670 23.88 0.42 -0.03
CA VAL A 670 23.12 -0.03 1.14
C VAL A 670 22.70 -1.49 0.92
N VAL A 671 23.06 -2.37 1.86
CA VAL A 671 22.73 -3.80 1.83
C VAL A 671 22.01 -4.16 3.13
N GLY A 672 20.74 -4.52 3.00
CA GLY A 672 19.82 -4.89 4.07
C GLY A 672 18.87 -3.77 4.47
N ALA A 673 17.65 -4.15 4.84
CA ALA A 673 16.58 -3.22 5.21
C ALA A 673 16.88 -2.47 6.53
N GLY A 674 17.59 -3.12 7.46
CA GLY A 674 18.06 -2.48 8.69
C GLY A 674 19.11 -1.38 8.44
N GLU A 675 19.99 -1.55 7.45
CA GLU A 675 20.92 -0.48 7.05
C GLU A 675 20.17 0.65 6.33
N MET A 676 19.18 0.31 5.51
CA MET A 676 18.32 1.31 4.88
C MET A 676 17.52 2.11 5.91
N HIS A 677 17.03 1.50 7.01
CA HIS A 677 16.41 2.20 8.12
C HIS A 677 17.29 3.30 8.70
N LYS A 678 18.60 3.05 8.84
CA LYS A 678 19.55 4.08 9.31
C LYS A 678 19.57 5.27 8.36
N VAL A 679 19.55 5.03 7.06
CA VAL A 679 19.47 6.07 6.03
C VAL A 679 18.15 6.85 6.13
N LEU A 680 17.02 6.16 6.32
CA LEU A 680 15.72 6.82 6.51
C LEU A 680 15.70 7.70 7.77
N LYS A 681 16.28 7.24 8.90
CA LYS A 681 16.44 8.06 10.12
C LYS A 681 17.35 9.27 9.87
N ARG A 682 18.42 9.10 9.10
CA ARG A 682 19.29 10.22 8.71
C ARG A 682 18.56 11.25 7.83
N TRP A 683 17.71 10.81 6.91
CA TRP A 683 16.87 11.72 6.12
C TRP A 683 15.85 12.49 6.96
N LEU A 684 15.25 11.85 7.97
CA LEU A 684 14.41 12.57 8.95
C LEU A 684 15.21 13.66 9.67
N HIS A 685 16.43 13.34 10.12
CA HIS A 685 17.32 14.32 10.73
C HIS A 685 17.70 15.47 9.76
N ASP A 686 18.03 15.17 8.50
CA ASP A 686 18.34 16.19 7.49
C ASP A 686 17.11 17.07 7.16
N ALA A 687 15.89 16.56 7.35
CA ALA A 687 14.65 17.33 7.29
C ALA A 687 14.38 18.16 8.57
N GLY A 688 15.26 18.11 9.57
CA GLY A 688 15.16 18.84 10.84
C GLY A 688 14.21 18.18 11.85
N GLN A 689 13.84 16.92 11.64
CA GLN A 689 13.02 16.16 12.60
C GLN A 689 13.83 15.76 13.82
N ASP A 690 13.20 15.78 14.99
CA ASP A 690 13.79 15.23 16.20
C ASP A 690 13.76 13.69 16.13
N VAL A 691 14.92 13.09 15.91
CA VAL A 691 15.11 11.64 15.80
C VAL A 691 16.42 11.23 16.45
N VAL A 692 16.36 10.13 17.20
CA VAL A 692 17.57 9.44 17.64
C VAL A 692 18.27 8.84 16.41
N LEU A 693 19.48 9.33 16.12
CA LEU A 693 20.29 8.81 15.02
C LEU A 693 20.94 7.48 15.41
N PRO A 694 20.91 6.48 14.51
CA PRO A 694 21.66 5.25 14.71
C PRO A 694 23.17 5.49 14.72
N PRO A 695 23.96 4.64 15.39
CA PRO A 695 25.41 4.75 15.43
C PRO A 695 26.02 4.86 14.02
N GLY A 696 26.99 5.75 13.85
CA GLY A 696 27.68 5.98 12.58
C GLY A 696 26.99 6.96 11.63
N MET A 697 25.76 7.41 11.95
CA MET A 697 25.01 8.36 11.11
C MET A 697 25.16 9.83 11.53
N ASP A 698 25.96 10.14 12.55
CA ASP A 698 26.16 11.52 13.03
C ASP A 698 27.15 12.33 12.15
N ALA A 699 28.05 11.65 11.43
CA ALA A 699 29.07 12.30 10.62
C ALA A 699 28.46 12.96 9.36
N LEU A 700 28.68 14.27 9.21
CA LEU A 700 28.31 14.98 7.98
C LEU A 700 29.15 14.48 6.79
N PRO A 701 28.56 14.37 5.58
CA PRO A 701 29.35 14.16 4.37
C PRO A 701 30.37 15.29 4.18
N ALA A 702 31.57 14.93 3.72
CA ALA A 702 32.72 15.83 3.58
C ALA A 702 32.49 17.05 2.65
N ASP A 703 31.43 17.04 1.84
CA ASP A 703 31.15 18.07 0.82
C ASP A 703 30.18 19.19 1.26
N ALA A 704 29.67 19.16 2.50
CA ALA A 704 28.81 20.24 3.00
C ALA A 704 29.56 21.53 3.38
N ARG A 705 30.90 21.60 3.23
CA ARG A 705 31.68 22.80 3.53
C ARG A 705 31.64 23.90 2.46
N THR A 706 30.98 23.68 1.31
CA THR A 706 31.08 24.62 0.15
C THR A 706 29.78 25.26 -0.33
N THR A 707 28.66 25.23 0.41
CA THR A 707 27.41 25.92 0.01
C THR A 707 26.81 26.84 1.07
N ALA A 708 27.63 27.41 1.95
CA ALA A 708 27.31 28.64 2.67
C ALA A 708 27.40 29.85 1.70
N GLY A 709 26.44 29.96 0.79
CA GLY A 709 26.49 30.98 -0.26
C GLY A 709 25.27 31.01 -1.18
N ARG A 710 24.05 30.89 -0.64
CA ARG A 710 22.84 31.25 -1.40
C ARG A 710 22.12 32.41 -0.73
N THR A 711 22.55 33.59 -1.14
CA THR A 711 21.90 34.88 -0.96
C THR A 711 20.43 34.80 -1.36
N ARG A 712 19.54 35.28 -0.47
CA ARG A 712 18.13 35.55 -0.77
C ARG A 712 18.03 36.45 -1.98
N LEU A 713 17.41 35.98 -3.05
CA LEU A 713 16.83 36.84 -4.09
C LEU A 713 15.35 37.05 -3.74
N THR A 714 15.08 38.16 -3.05
CA THR A 714 13.73 38.72 -2.94
C THR A 714 13.36 39.34 -4.28
N SER A 715 12.48 38.69 -5.05
CA SER A 715 11.86 39.30 -6.22
C SER A 715 10.64 40.13 -5.80
N THR A 716 10.83 41.43 -5.62
CA THR A 716 9.74 42.41 -5.63
C THR A 716 9.74 43.12 -6.97
N THR A 717 8.91 42.67 -7.91
CA THR A 717 8.43 43.51 -9.02
C THR A 717 7.10 42.98 -9.54
N ARG A 718 6.05 43.79 -9.38
CA ARG A 718 4.90 43.91 -10.27
C ARG A 718 4.24 45.27 -10.03
N PRO A 719 3.62 45.85 -11.06
CA PRO A 719 4.18 46.20 -12.38
C PRO A 719 5.02 47.47 -12.32
#